data_AF-A0A7X5R0X2-F1
#
_entry.id   AF-A0A7X5R0X2-F1
#
_cell.length_a   1.000
_cell.length_b   1.000
_cell.length_c   1.000
_cell.angle_alpha   90.00
_cell.angle_beta   90.00
_cell.angle_gamma   90.00
#
_symmetry.space_group_name_H-M   'P 1'
#
loop_
_entity.id
_entity.type
_entity.pdbx_description
1 polymer ?
#
loop_
_entity_poly.entity_id
_entity_poly.type
_entity_poly.pdbx_seq_one_letter_code
_entity_poly.pdbx_strand_id
1 'polypeptide(L)'
;MATTAELRKQVNQLAKTLAKQRKWYAGAEWCAVVAQPFYFSIRFGVQKETGKKDTFRLRTAVGVKPFEADEVLWAVLFPNEDMGGPRQRVRIRANGAFATQPLQLIEYTDLVNESTVEKILTGRFTELGHSIDAFIEQQPTVSTFADGVAGLFEAGDTMWQGETMLATSLIAADRNDDAVAYLRGRIAEGDHGSLVIGDVRVHDALLDSLTSAPADSRKDTLVLDEHTTQVWTSVARALRADAPPGTSVSQFTGSAGPSSWGGSFDDDGDVSARHDLPDRPREREFMDALSAAAKMQRARGVAVHIRVDASGAGRVTVVERPDSVESGASAPISAVTRVDGALPEVFRREAVLPAAGRAAGGAADAAAITELIQRRMPDAVGASTELIDAAEQQLGVALPAEVRALYSAAGSGELILSDDEDAPGFYGFEIIPLDDTDYTDLRNAYTPANRFPGWTYGASAAAETAPHGAVQPLAGSPYWFPIGHDWGGNVYAVDLAPGPEGVVGQVLFLDHEVIAGAVRITSSLTELLFSDKAPRIPGADAPNPVVYVNDRSGRTVAEASALPIQALNIGVVSEPVDLSPLITGSSPAAASLRSFEAEPGSLVDPLLIAQLTGLEFLELSPADWQVLFDHDAVPTTLLAASVNGHDLLAIVEVSNRLLAAWSRPLITTAVIELELGPEDAVAATAGNAAVPPAPAVEAARPPKRRWFRRR
;
A
#
# COMPACT_ATOMS: atom_id res chain seq x y z
N MET A 1 -32.45 9.67 42.18
CA MET A 1 -31.13 9.17 42.62
C MET A 1 -30.63 8.31 41.49
N ALA A 2 -29.57 8.72 40.80
CA ALA A 2 -29.00 7.93 39.72
C ALA A 2 -28.50 6.60 40.28
N THR A 3 -28.87 5.51 39.64
CA THR A 3 -28.34 4.17 39.91
C THR A 3 -26.95 4.03 39.28
N THR A 4 -26.13 3.10 39.77
CA THR A 4 -24.83 2.79 39.16
C THR A 4 -24.97 2.44 37.68
N ALA A 5 -26.08 1.80 37.28
CA ALA A 5 -26.38 1.45 35.90
C ALA A 5 -26.66 2.67 35.02
N GLU A 6 -27.39 3.66 35.53
CA GLU A 6 -27.67 4.91 34.82
C GLU A 6 -26.40 5.72 34.60
N LEU A 7 -25.56 5.89 35.63
CA LEU A 7 -24.32 6.63 35.48
C LEU A 7 -23.32 5.90 34.56
N ARG A 8 -23.25 4.58 34.63
CA ARG A 8 -22.45 3.77 33.69
C ARG A 8 -22.91 3.94 32.26
N LYS A 9 -24.22 3.96 32.00
CA LYS A 9 -24.78 4.24 30.68
C LYS A 9 -24.39 5.65 30.20
N GLN A 10 -24.43 6.64 31.08
CA GLN A 10 -24.01 8.02 30.77
C GLN A 10 -22.50 8.09 30.44
N VAL A 11 -21.63 7.48 31.25
CA VAL A 11 -20.18 7.39 30.98
C VAL A 11 -19.92 6.72 29.64
N ASN A 12 -20.57 5.59 29.36
CA ASN A 12 -20.39 4.88 28.08
C ASN A 12 -20.83 5.72 26.88
N GLN A 13 -21.94 6.46 27.00
CA GLN A 13 -22.41 7.32 25.92
C GLN A 13 -21.46 8.50 25.69
N LEU A 14 -21.00 9.15 26.76
CA LEU A 14 -20.05 10.27 26.67
C LEU A 14 -18.70 9.81 26.12
N ALA A 15 -18.17 8.68 26.61
CA ALA A 15 -16.91 8.11 26.12
C ALA A 15 -16.98 7.77 24.62
N LYS A 16 -18.12 7.25 24.13
CA LYS A 16 -18.34 7.01 22.69
C LYS A 16 -18.34 8.30 21.89
N THR A 17 -19.01 9.34 22.37
CA THR A 17 -19.05 10.66 21.70
C THR A 17 -17.65 11.27 21.63
N LEU A 18 -16.92 11.31 22.75
CA LEU A 18 -15.57 11.87 22.83
C LEU A 18 -14.56 11.07 22.01
N ALA A 19 -14.66 9.73 22.02
CA ALA A 19 -13.84 8.87 21.18
C ALA A 19 -14.11 9.14 19.69
N LYS A 20 -15.38 9.24 19.28
CA LYS A 20 -15.75 9.55 17.88
C LYS A 20 -15.19 10.91 17.44
N GLN A 21 -15.26 11.94 18.28
CA GLN A 21 -14.69 13.27 17.99
C GLN A 21 -13.17 13.21 17.77
N ARG A 22 -12.47 12.30 18.45
CA ARG A 22 -11.03 12.09 18.31
C ARG A 22 -10.64 11.02 17.29
N LYS A 23 -11.60 10.51 16.50
CA LYS A 23 -11.40 9.40 15.56
C LYS A 23 -10.86 8.11 16.21
N TRP A 24 -11.19 7.87 17.49
CA TRP A 24 -10.84 6.65 18.22
C TRP A 24 -11.94 5.58 18.08
N TYR A 25 -11.56 4.31 18.20
CA TYR A 25 -12.52 3.20 18.24
C TYR A 25 -13.23 3.17 19.59
N ALA A 26 -14.54 2.93 19.60
CA ALA A 26 -15.33 2.93 20.84
C ALA A 26 -16.22 1.69 20.98
N GLY A 27 -16.22 1.11 22.18
CA GLY A 27 -17.01 -0.05 22.57
C GLY A 27 -17.96 0.21 23.74
N ALA A 28 -18.48 -0.86 24.34
CA ALA A 28 -19.53 -0.79 25.36
C ALA A 28 -19.04 -0.54 26.80
N GLU A 29 -17.75 -0.27 27.02
CA GLU A 29 -17.13 0.12 28.31
C GLU A 29 -15.62 0.47 28.12
N TRP A 30 -15.22 0.74 26.87
CA TRP A 30 -13.83 0.93 26.47
C TRP A 30 -13.74 1.78 25.21
N CYS A 31 -12.58 2.38 24.98
CA CYS A 31 -12.16 2.91 23.69
C CYS A 31 -10.73 2.47 23.37
N ALA A 32 -10.34 2.59 22.11
CA ALA A 32 -9.02 2.20 21.63
C ALA A 32 -8.48 3.18 20.60
N VAL A 33 -7.17 3.37 20.63
CA VAL A 33 -6.42 4.21 19.71
C VAL A 33 -5.41 3.34 18.99
N VAL A 34 -5.42 3.38 17.66
CA VAL A 34 -4.38 2.75 16.82
C VAL A 34 -3.47 3.87 16.37
N ALA A 35 -2.23 3.87 16.83
CA ALA A 35 -1.20 4.83 16.46
C ALA A 35 0.07 4.03 16.22
N GLN A 36 0.27 3.59 14.98
CA GLN A 36 1.37 2.68 14.61
C GLN A 36 2.71 3.23 15.12
N PRO A 37 3.57 2.38 15.74
CA PRO A 37 3.44 0.92 15.84
C PRO A 37 2.64 0.41 17.06
N PHE A 38 1.89 1.25 17.75
CA PHE A 38 1.23 0.91 19.02
C PHE A 38 -0.30 0.87 18.97
N TYR A 39 -0.82 0.07 19.88
CA TYR A 39 -2.24 0.00 20.21
C TYR A 39 -2.45 0.41 21.67
N PHE A 40 -3.32 1.40 21.87
CA PHE A 40 -3.73 1.85 23.20
C PHE A 40 -5.17 1.42 23.48
N SER A 41 -5.37 0.79 24.63
CA SER A 41 -6.69 0.43 25.16
C SER A 41 -7.03 1.27 26.37
N ILE A 42 -8.23 1.83 26.41
CA ILE A 42 -8.70 2.68 27.50
C ILE A 42 -9.97 2.05 28.04
N ARG A 43 -9.98 1.69 29.33
CA ARG A 43 -11.11 1.04 30.01
C ARG A 43 -11.72 1.94 31.06
N PHE A 44 -13.06 1.94 31.13
CA PHE A 44 -13.82 2.73 32.10
C PHE A 44 -14.56 1.82 33.07
N GLY A 45 -14.39 2.06 34.37
CA GLY A 45 -15.09 1.33 35.44
C GLY A 45 -15.85 2.28 36.35
N VAL A 46 -17.15 2.06 36.53
CA VAL A 46 -17.98 2.84 37.47
C VAL A 46 -18.41 1.97 38.63
N GLN A 47 -18.08 2.40 39.85
CA GLN A 47 -18.46 1.75 41.11
C GLN A 47 -19.11 2.76 42.06
N LYS A 48 -20.11 2.33 42.84
CA LYS A 48 -20.76 3.21 43.84
C LYS A 48 -19.82 3.42 45.02
N GLU A 49 -19.64 4.67 45.44
CA GLU A 49 -18.78 4.99 46.59
C GLU A 49 -19.49 4.64 47.90
N THR A 50 -18.81 3.90 48.78
CA THR A 50 -19.40 3.46 50.06
C THR A 50 -19.47 4.65 51.02
N GLY A 51 -20.63 4.88 51.64
CA GLY A 51 -20.81 5.96 52.63
C GLY A 51 -21.05 7.36 52.07
N LYS A 52 -21.05 7.56 50.75
CA LYS A 52 -21.40 8.84 50.10
C LYS A 52 -22.65 8.69 49.23
N LYS A 53 -23.64 9.55 49.44
CA LYS A 53 -24.88 9.55 48.66
C LYS A 53 -24.60 10.05 47.24
N ASP A 54 -25.14 9.37 46.24
CA ASP A 54 -25.10 9.76 44.81
C ASP A 54 -23.68 10.09 44.27
N THR A 55 -22.64 9.46 44.83
CA THR A 55 -21.24 9.61 44.41
C THR A 55 -20.69 8.26 43.96
N PHE A 56 -19.92 8.28 42.87
CA PHE A 56 -19.37 7.10 42.22
C PHE A 56 -17.89 7.29 41.96
N ARG A 57 -17.16 6.19 41.94
CA ARG A 57 -15.76 6.12 41.54
C ARG A 57 -15.69 5.75 40.08
N LEU A 58 -15.11 6.62 39.27
CA LEU A 58 -14.76 6.38 37.87
C LEU A 58 -13.28 6.01 37.82
N ARG A 59 -13.00 4.78 37.43
CA ARG A 59 -11.66 4.27 37.16
C ARG A 59 -11.42 4.33 35.66
N THR A 60 -10.33 4.98 35.24
CA THR A 60 -9.90 5.03 33.83
C THR A 60 -8.49 4.47 33.73
N ALA A 61 -8.31 3.36 33.02
CA ALA A 61 -7.01 2.70 32.88
C ALA A 61 -6.60 2.64 31.42
N VAL A 62 -5.34 3.03 31.14
CA VAL A 62 -4.72 2.99 29.81
C VAL A 62 -3.72 1.86 29.77
N GLY A 63 -3.88 0.96 28.82
CA GLY A 63 -2.89 -0.06 28.47
C GLY A 63 -2.31 0.20 27.09
N VAL A 64 -1.01 0.00 26.91
CA VAL A 64 -0.32 0.04 25.62
C VAL A 64 0.30 -1.31 25.28
N LYS A 65 0.42 -1.59 24.00
CA LYS A 65 1.26 -2.66 23.46
C LYS A 65 1.62 -2.41 22.00
N PRO A 66 2.67 -3.04 21.48
CA PRO A 66 2.93 -3.07 20.05
C PRO A 66 1.76 -3.72 19.31
N PHE A 67 1.43 -3.21 18.13
CA PHE A 67 0.36 -3.74 17.30
C PHE A 67 0.69 -5.18 16.84
N GLU A 68 1.97 -5.42 16.55
CA GLU A 68 2.55 -6.67 16.07
C GLU A 68 2.67 -7.73 17.16
N ALA A 69 2.68 -7.36 18.44
CA ALA A 69 2.86 -8.31 19.55
C ALA A 69 1.74 -9.38 19.60
N ASP A 70 0.51 -9.01 19.24
CA ASP A 70 -0.59 -9.97 19.10
C ASP A 70 -0.46 -10.84 17.85
N GLU A 71 0.10 -10.31 16.76
CA GLU A 71 0.35 -11.09 15.53
C GLU A 71 1.42 -12.16 15.78
N VAL A 72 2.44 -11.85 16.61
CA VAL A 72 3.42 -12.85 17.07
C VAL A 72 2.73 -13.99 17.82
N LEU A 73 1.83 -13.68 18.77
CA LEU A 73 1.08 -14.72 19.48
C LEU A 73 0.15 -15.52 18.58
N TRP A 74 -0.53 -14.86 17.64
CA TRP A 74 -1.45 -15.54 16.71
C TRP A 74 -0.69 -16.46 15.76
N ALA A 75 0.44 -16.01 15.23
CA ALA A 75 1.29 -16.82 14.36
C ALA A 75 1.81 -18.09 15.06
N VAL A 76 2.15 -17.99 16.35
CA VAL A 76 2.70 -19.10 17.12
C VAL A 76 1.62 -20.06 17.61
N LEU A 77 0.48 -19.53 18.07
CA LEU A 77 -0.53 -20.34 18.75
C LEU A 77 -1.65 -20.83 17.83
N PHE A 78 -1.90 -20.13 16.72
CA PHE A 78 -2.94 -20.45 15.75
C PHE A 78 -2.47 -20.25 14.29
N PRO A 79 -1.39 -20.92 13.86
CA PRO A 79 -0.80 -20.71 12.54
C PRO A 79 -1.78 -21.01 11.37
N ASN A 80 -2.81 -21.83 11.62
CA ASN A 80 -3.71 -22.36 10.59
C ASN A 80 -5.18 -21.92 10.76
N GLU A 81 -5.51 -21.04 11.71
CA GLU A 81 -6.90 -20.61 11.95
C GLU A 81 -7.21 -19.25 11.30
N ASP A 82 -8.28 -19.20 10.49
CA ASP A 82 -8.82 -17.94 9.99
C ASP A 82 -9.62 -17.21 11.07
N MET A 83 -9.04 -16.11 11.57
CA MET A 83 -9.60 -15.29 12.64
C MET A 83 -10.69 -14.30 12.17
N GLY A 84 -11.26 -14.47 10.97
CA GLY A 84 -12.41 -13.70 10.47
C GLY A 84 -12.05 -12.29 9.95
N GLY A 85 -10.82 -12.10 9.49
CA GLY A 85 -10.33 -10.86 8.88
C GLY A 85 -9.98 -9.69 9.83
N PRO A 86 -9.49 -8.55 9.31
CA PRO A 86 -8.90 -7.47 10.11
C PRO A 86 -9.85 -6.84 11.14
N ARG A 87 -11.13 -6.66 10.79
CA ARG A 87 -12.14 -6.10 11.70
C ARG A 87 -12.44 -7.03 12.88
N GLN A 88 -12.49 -8.33 12.65
CA GLN A 88 -12.71 -9.32 13.71
C GLN A 88 -11.48 -9.43 14.60
N ARG A 89 -10.26 -9.38 14.03
CA ARG A 89 -9.00 -9.31 14.78
C ARG A 89 -8.94 -8.07 15.68
N VAL A 90 -9.25 -6.87 15.19
CA VAL A 90 -9.34 -5.64 16.00
C VAL A 90 -10.39 -5.77 17.10
N ARG A 91 -11.54 -6.39 16.82
CA ARG A 91 -12.58 -6.66 17.82
C ARG A 91 -12.11 -7.65 18.89
N ILE A 92 -11.36 -8.69 18.52
CA ILE A 92 -10.78 -9.67 19.47
C ILE A 92 -9.71 -9.00 20.34
N ARG A 93 -8.83 -8.18 19.76
CA ARG A 93 -7.85 -7.35 20.50
C ARG A 93 -8.55 -6.49 21.55
N ALA A 94 -9.61 -5.80 21.14
CA ALA A 94 -10.35 -4.90 22.03
C ALA A 94 -11.16 -5.63 23.11
N ASN A 95 -11.62 -6.86 22.83
CA ASN A 95 -12.35 -7.68 23.79
C ASN A 95 -11.45 -8.45 24.76
N GLY A 96 -10.13 -8.48 24.53
CA GLY A 96 -9.14 -9.09 25.44
C GLY A 96 -9.25 -10.61 25.58
N ALA A 97 -10.01 -11.29 24.72
CA ALA A 97 -10.27 -12.72 24.80
C ALA A 97 -9.07 -13.59 24.39
N PHE A 98 -8.13 -13.01 23.62
CA PHE A 98 -6.91 -13.67 23.17
C PHE A 98 -5.86 -12.65 22.72
N ALA A 99 -5.20 -12.00 23.67
CA ALA A 99 -4.26 -10.92 23.37
C ALA A 99 -3.16 -10.84 24.44
N THR A 100 -1.98 -10.35 24.04
CA THR A 100 -0.98 -9.88 25.00
C THR A 100 -1.63 -8.85 25.92
N GLN A 101 -1.48 -9.03 27.24
CA GLN A 101 -2.03 -8.07 28.19
C GLN A 101 -1.26 -6.76 28.05
N PRO A 102 -1.92 -5.64 27.74
CA PRO A 102 -1.22 -4.40 27.50
C PRO A 102 -0.53 -3.92 28.78
N LEU A 103 0.67 -3.33 28.64
CA LEU A 103 1.37 -2.66 29.72
C LEU A 103 0.50 -1.49 30.21
N GLN A 104 0.15 -1.50 31.49
CA GLN A 104 -0.62 -0.40 32.06
C GLN A 104 0.26 0.84 32.17
N LEU A 105 -0.04 1.87 31.37
CA LEU A 105 0.71 3.12 31.38
C LEU A 105 0.28 4.01 32.53
N ILE A 106 -1.02 4.28 32.62
CA ILE A 106 -1.56 5.23 33.58
C ILE A 106 -2.94 4.77 34.04
N GLU A 107 -3.24 5.04 35.30
CA GLU A 107 -4.55 4.84 35.88
C GLU A 107 -5.02 6.09 36.63
N TYR A 108 -6.26 6.47 36.36
CA TYR A 108 -6.94 7.57 37.01
C TYR A 108 -8.11 7.04 37.84
N THR A 109 -8.30 7.63 39.02
CA THR A 109 -9.46 7.37 39.87
C THR A 109 -10.10 8.70 40.24
N ASP A 110 -11.28 8.95 39.70
CA ASP A 110 -12.04 10.18 39.90
C ASP A 110 -13.32 9.92 40.68
N LEU A 111 -13.72 10.86 41.54
CA LEU A 111 -15.04 10.86 42.16
C LEU A 111 -16.01 11.67 41.29
N VAL A 112 -17.04 11.01 40.79
CA VAL A 112 -18.02 11.58 39.85
C VAL A 112 -19.44 11.45 40.38
N ASN A 113 -20.32 12.33 39.93
CA ASN A 113 -21.77 12.20 40.02
C ASN A 113 -22.39 12.69 38.69
N GLU A 114 -23.72 12.61 38.57
CA GLU A 114 -24.46 12.94 37.34
C GLU A 114 -24.15 14.35 36.80
N SER A 115 -23.86 15.31 37.69
CA SER A 115 -23.56 16.71 37.31
C SER A 115 -22.09 16.98 36.97
N THR A 116 -21.17 16.11 37.41
CA THR A 116 -19.71 16.33 37.24
C THR A 116 -19.06 15.39 36.23
N VAL A 117 -19.72 14.27 35.92
CA VAL A 117 -19.15 13.19 35.10
C VAL A 117 -18.72 13.65 33.71
N GLU A 118 -19.49 14.52 33.06
CA GLU A 118 -19.17 15.03 31.73
C GLU A 118 -17.90 15.88 31.73
N LYS A 119 -17.82 16.87 32.62
CA LYS A 119 -16.64 17.75 32.73
C LYS A 119 -15.37 16.94 33.05
N ILE A 120 -15.46 16.00 33.98
CA ILE A 120 -14.32 15.17 34.40
C ILE A 120 -13.89 14.26 33.24
N LEU A 121 -14.83 13.58 32.57
CA LEU A 121 -14.50 12.68 31.47
C LEU A 121 -13.92 13.42 30.26
N THR A 122 -14.46 14.59 29.90
CA THR A 122 -13.92 15.43 28.81
C THR A 122 -12.49 15.90 29.11
N GLY A 123 -12.23 16.40 30.33
CA GLY A 123 -10.88 16.78 30.74
C GLY A 123 -9.92 15.58 30.69
N ARG A 124 -10.40 14.41 31.12
CA ARG A 124 -9.62 13.19 31.11
C ARG A 124 -9.28 12.71 29.70
N PHE A 125 -10.19 12.78 28.74
CA PHE A 125 -9.89 12.46 27.33
C PHE A 125 -8.81 13.37 26.73
N THR A 126 -8.76 14.64 27.14
CA THR A 126 -7.70 15.57 26.70
C THR A 126 -6.34 15.18 27.26
N GLU A 127 -6.26 14.94 28.56
CA GLU A 127 -5.01 14.52 29.20
C GLU A 127 -4.54 13.13 28.73
N LEU A 128 -5.48 12.23 28.42
CA LEU A 128 -5.19 10.93 27.80
C LEU A 128 -4.54 11.09 26.43
N GLY A 129 -5.07 11.98 25.58
CA GLY A 129 -4.47 12.31 24.28
C GLY A 129 -3.02 12.76 24.44
N HIS A 130 -2.78 13.77 25.28
CA HIS A 130 -1.41 14.26 25.52
C HIS A 130 -0.46 13.18 26.09
N SER A 131 -0.97 12.29 26.95
CA SER A 131 -0.16 11.20 27.51
C SER A 131 0.21 10.16 26.45
N ILE A 132 -0.70 9.86 25.53
CA ILE A 132 -0.45 8.96 24.40
C ILE A 132 0.58 9.59 23.45
N ASP A 133 0.41 10.86 23.09
CA ASP A 133 1.33 11.56 22.20
C ASP A 133 2.75 11.63 22.80
N ALA A 134 2.86 12.00 24.08
CA ALA A 134 4.14 12.05 24.79
C ALA A 134 4.80 10.66 24.92
N PHE A 135 4.00 9.60 25.07
CA PHE A 135 4.53 8.24 25.10
C PHE A 135 5.11 7.84 23.74
N ILE A 136 4.39 8.12 22.64
CA ILE A 136 4.86 7.84 21.28
C ILE A 136 6.16 8.60 20.98
N GLU A 137 6.27 9.85 21.44
CA GLU A 137 7.51 10.63 21.31
C GLU A 137 8.70 10.01 22.07
N GLN A 138 8.46 9.49 23.28
CA GLN A 138 9.50 8.84 24.09
C GLN A 138 9.87 7.43 23.62
N GLN A 139 8.91 6.73 23.01
CA GLN A 139 9.02 5.34 22.59
C GLN A 139 8.60 5.22 21.12
N PRO A 140 9.35 5.80 20.17
CA PRO A 140 8.89 5.89 18.78
C PRO A 140 8.86 4.53 18.05
N THR A 141 9.55 3.52 18.57
CA THR A 141 9.64 2.19 17.94
C THR A 141 9.33 1.05 18.92
N VAL A 142 8.97 -0.11 18.37
CA VAL A 142 8.77 -1.34 19.15
C VAL A 142 10.05 -1.74 19.89
N SER A 143 11.23 -1.47 19.30
CA SER A 143 12.52 -1.75 19.92
C SER A 143 12.75 -0.90 21.18
N THR A 144 12.53 0.42 21.09
CA THR A 144 12.65 1.31 22.26
C THR A 144 11.65 0.92 23.36
N PHE A 145 10.42 0.52 22.96
CA PHE A 145 9.42 0.03 23.91
C PHE A 145 9.89 -1.24 24.63
N ALA A 146 10.48 -2.19 23.91
CA ALA A 146 11.02 -3.42 24.49
C ALA A 146 12.14 -3.12 25.51
N ASP A 147 13.03 -2.17 25.22
CA ASP A 147 14.05 -1.71 26.18
C ASP A 147 13.41 -1.10 27.44
N GLY A 148 12.38 -0.28 27.26
CA GLY A 148 11.63 0.30 28.38
C GLY A 148 10.97 -0.76 29.26
N VAL A 149 10.38 -1.79 28.67
CA VAL A 149 9.78 -2.92 29.40
C VAL A 149 10.85 -3.75 30.11
N ALA A 150 11.99 -4.02 29.47
CA ALA A 150 13.11 -4.73 30.09
C ALA A 150 13.64 -3.99 31.32
N GLY A 151 13.80 -2.67 31.24
CA GLY A 151 14.24 -1.84 32.36
C GLY A 151 13.29 -1.87 33.58
N LEU A 152 11.98 -2.06 33.37
CA LEU A 152 11.01 -2.23 34.47
C LEU A 152 11.24 -3.55 35.22
N PHE A 153 11.61 -4.62 34.53
CA PHE A 153 11.94 -5.90 35.16
C PHE A 153 13.24 -5.84 35.96
N GLU A 154 14.27 -5.16 35.42
CA GLU A 154 15.54 -4.95 36.13
C GLU A 154 15.37 -4.13 37.41
N ALA A 155 14.42 -3.19 37.43
CA ALA A 155 14.09 -2.38 38.60
C ALA A 155 13.31 -3.15 39.70
N GLY A 156 12.91 -4.39 39.45
CA GLY A 156 12.16 -5.22 40.39
C GLY A 156 10.66 -4.89 40.47
N ASP A 157 10.13 -4.07 39.56
CA ASP A 157 8.70 -3.82 39.42
C ASP A 157 8.04 -5.01 38.73
N THR A 158 7.79 -6.08 39.49
CA THR A 158 7.11 -7.28 38.97
C THR A 158 5.62 -7.01 38.78
N MET A 159 5.26 -6.41 37.64
CA MET A 159 3.92 -6.58 37.11
C MET A 159 3.80 -8.01 36.58
N TRP A 160 2.90 -8.80 37.17
CA TRP A 160 2.58 -10.21 36.82
C TRP A 160 2.16 -10.44 35.35
N GLN A 161 2.29 -9.43 34.48
CA GLN A 161 1.66 -9.29 33.16
C GLN A 161 2.65 -8.88 32.05
N GLY A 162 3.88 -8.47 32.39
CA GLY A 162 4.82 -7.91 31.41
C GLY A 162 5.70 -8.91 30.67
N GLU A 163 5.74 -10.18 31.10
CA GLU A 163 6.81 -11.09 30.66
C GLU A 163 6.60 -11.60 29.24
N THR A 164 5.39 -12.10 28.95
CA THR A 164 5.00 -12.44 27.58
C THR A 164 5.00 -11.20 26.69
N MET A 165 4.66 -10.02 27.25
CA MET A 165 4.74 -8.74 26.53
C MET A 165 6.16 -8.45 26.07
N LEU A 166 7.15 -8.57 26.97
CA LEU A 166 8.56 -8.36 26.63
C LEU A 166 9.02 -9.32 25.55
N ALA A 167 8.77 -10.63 25.72
CA ALA A 167 9.13 -11.62 24.71
C ALA A 167 8.53 -11.30 23.34
N THR A 168 7.22 -11.04 23.27
CA THR A 168 6.55 -10.69 22.01
C THR A 168 6.99 -9.34 21.43
N SER A 169 7.40 -8.39 22.27
CA SER A 169 7.91 -7.09 21.83
C SER A 169 9.32 -7.18 21.28
N LEU A 170 10.19 -8.01 21.88
CA LEU A 170 11.52 -8.31 21.35
C LEU A 170 11.42 -9.00 19.98
N ILE A 171 10.49 -9.96 19.83
CA ILE A 171 10.24 -10.63 18.54
C ILE A 171 9.67 -9.64 17.50
N ALA A 172 8.69 -8.82 17.89
CA ALA A 172 8.12 -7.79 17.02
C ALA A 172 9.12 -6.70 16.62
N ALA A 173 10.17 -6.50 17.42
CA ALA A 173 11.30 -5.61 17.12
C ALA A 173 12.44 -6.31 16.34
N ASP A 174 12.24 -7.55 15.89
CA ASP A 174 13.24 -8.41 15.23
C ASP A 174 14.51 -8.66 16.06
N ARG A 175 14.39 -8.62 17.40
CA ARG A 175 15.46 -8.91 18.37
C ARG A 175 15.34 -10.34 18.85
N ASN A 176 15.36 -11.28 17.91
CA ASN A 176 15.10 -12.69 18.16
C ASN A 176 16.12 -13.33 19.11
N ASP A 177 17.39 -12.97 19.02
CA ASP A 177 18.44 -13.47 19.93
C ASP A 177 18.19 -13.05 21.38
N ASP A 178 17.76 -11.81 21.60
CA ASP A 178 17.41 -11.29 22.93
C ASP A 178 16.15 -11.97 23.46
N ALA A 179 15.15 -12.20 22.59
CA ALA A 179 13.95 -12.95 22.94
C ALA A 179 14.27 -14.40 23.33
N VAL A 180 15.16 -15.08 22.59
CA VAL A 180 15.62 -16.43 22.91
C VAL A 180 16.35 -16.46 24.25
N ALA A 181 17.27 -15.53 24.48
CA ALA A 181 18.01 -15.44 25.74
C ALA A 181 17.06 -15.21 26.92
N TYR A 182 16.11 -14.29 26.77
CA TYR A 182 15.09 -13.99 27.76
C TYR A 182 14.20 -15.20 28.06
N LEU A 183 13.61 -15.82 27.04
CA LEU A 183 12.70 -16.97 27.18
C LEU A 183 13.40 -18.18 27.81
N ARG A 184 14.64 -18.49 27.41
CA ARG A 184 15.44 -19.56 28.04
C ARG A 184 15.67 -19.30 29.53
N GLY A 185 15.94 -18.05 29.90
CA GLY A 185 16.08 -17.65 31.30
C GLY A 185 14.80 -17.88 32.10
N ARG A 186 13.65 -17.42 31.60
CA ARG A 186 12.34 -17.60 32.26
C ARG A 186 11.96 -19.08 32.42
N ILE A 187 12.13 -19.88 31.36
CA ILE A 187 11.84 -21.31 31.39
C ILE A 187 12.75 -22.05 32.38
N ALA A 188 14.03 -21.66 32.48
CA ALA A 188 14.96 -22.23 33.46
C ALA A 188 14.56 -21.91 34.92
N GLU A 189 13.88 -20.79 35.16
CA GLU A 189 13.30 -20.41 36.45
C GLU A 189 11.94 -21.08 36.72
N GLY A 190 11.43 -21.87 35.78
CA GLY A 190 10.15 -22.57 35.86
C GLY A 190 8.95 -21.71 35.43
N ASP A 191 9.20 -20.56 34.79
CA ASP A 191 8.15 -19.69 34.27
C ASP A 191 7.95 -19.88 32.76
N HIS A 192 6.80 -20.48 32.43
CA HIS A 192 6.41 -20.80 31.06
C HIS A 192 5.36 -19.83 30.49
N GLY A 193 5.09 -18.74 31.20
CA GLY A 193 4.07 -17.75 30.84
C GLY A 193 2.67 -18.15 31.28
N SER A 194 1.80 -17.15 31.44
CA SER A 194 0.45 -17.34 31.98
C SER A 194 -0.57 -17.87 30.98
N LEU A 195 -0.28 -17.82 29.68
CA LEU A 195 -1.19 -18.25 28.62
C LEU A 195 -0.93 -19.73 28.27
N VAL A 196 -1.97 -20.55 28.39
CA VAL A 196 -1.96 -21.99 28.10
C VAL A 196 -3.14 -22.33 27.19
N ILE A 197 -2.88 -23.04 26.10
CA ILE A 197 -3.89 -23.49 25.13
C ILE A 197 -3.73 -24.98 24.92
N GLY A 198 -4.70 -25.77 25.40
CA GLY A 198 -4.52 -27.23 25.47
C GLY A 198 -3.31 -27.57 26.35
N ASP A 199 -2.34 -28.28 25.77
CA ASP A 199 -1.08 -28.64 26.42
C ASP A 199 0.08 -27.68 26.07
N VAL A 200 -0.18 -26.65 25.24
CA VAL A 200 0.84 -25.70 24.77
C VAL A 200 0.94 -24.52 25.73
N ARG A 201 2.15 -24.25 26.20
CA ARG A 201 2.50 -23.10 27.05
C ARG A 201 3.17 -22.01 26.20
N VAL A 202 2.81 -20.76 26.43
CA VAL A 202 3.18 -19.66 25.53
C VAL A 202 4.68 -19.41 25.44
N HIS A 203 5.45 -19.46 26.53
CA HIS A 203 6.90 -19.22 26.44
C HIS A 203 7.61 -20.37 25.73
N ASP A 204 7.18 -21.61 25.94
CA ASP A 204 7.72 -22.78 25.24
C ASP A 204 7.42 -22.69 23.75
N ALA A 205 6.19 -22.34 23.36
CA ALA A 205 5.81 -22.17 21.96
C ALA A 205 6.57 -21.02 21.27
N LEU A 206 6.76 -19.90 21.97
CA LEU A 206 7.57 -18.78 21.46
C LEU A 206 9.04 -19.19 21.31
N LEU A 207 9.61 -19.89 22.29
CA LEU A 207 11.00 -20.34 22.24
C LEU A 207 11.20 -21.38 21.14
N ASP A 208 10.29 -22.33 20.98
CA ASP A 208 10.31 -23.34 19.93
C ASP A 208 10.21 -22.65 18.56
N SER A 209 9.31 -21.66 18.41
CA SER A 209 9.20 -20.88 17.17
C SER A 209 10.49 -20.11 16.83
N LEU A 210 11.25 -19.66 17.83
CA LEU A 210 12.49 -18.90 17.62
C LEU A 210 13.75 -19.77 17.46
N THR A 211 13.79 -20.93 18.11
CA THR A 211 14.98 -21.80 18.17
C THR A 211 14.92 -23.01 17.24
N SER A 212 13.76 -23.28 16.66
CA SER A 212 13.65 -24.22 15.53
C SER A 212 14.31 -23.68 14.25
N ALA A 213 14.84 -22.45 14.27
CA ALA A 213 15.78 -21.92 13.28
C ALA A 213 17.24 -22.09 13.80
N PRO A 214 18.12 -22.84 13.09
CA PRO A 214 19.52 -22.95 13.47
C PRO A 214 20.29 -21.67 13.11
N ALA A 215 21.04 -21.14 14.08
CA ALA A 215 22.13 -20.21 13.86
C ALA A 215 23.31 -20.94 13.19
N ASP A 216 23.63 -20.55 11.96
CA ASP A 216 24.97 -20.20 11.46
C ASP A 216 25.12 -20.46 9.94
N SER A 217 25.19 -19.34 9.22
CA SER A 217 25.73 -19.09 7.88
C SER A 217 26.05 -20.28 6.91
N ARG A 218 25.22 -20.40 5.86
CA ARG A 218 25.60 -20.29 4.42
C ARG A 218 24.58 -21.00 3.52
N LYS A 219 23.58 -20.23 3.12
CA LYS A 219 22.97 -20.10 1.78
C LYS A 219 21.63 -19.42 2.02
N ASP A 220 21.31 -18.44 1.19
CA ASP A 220 20.07 -17.67 1.17
C ASP A 220 18.87 -18.59 0.84
N THR A 221 18.59 -19.51 1.74
CA THR A 221 17.61 -20.58 1.55
C THR A 221 16.50 -20.47 2.57
N LEU A 222 15.34 -20.00 2.11
CA LEU A 222 14.08 -20.08 2.84
C LEU A 222 13.76 -21.57 3.07
N VAL A 223 13.46 -21.96 4.31
CA VAL A 223 13.04 -23.33 4.64
C VAL A 223 11.52 -23.36 4.64
N LEU A 224 10.93 -24.06 3.66
CA LEU A 224 9.49 -24.24 3.57
C LEU A 224 9.05 -25.40 4.46
N ASP A 225 7.90 -25.26 5.13
CA ASP A 225 7.28 -26.37 5.84
C ASP A 225 6.78 -27.46 4.86
N GLU A 226 6.49 -28.65 5.39
CA GLU A 226 6.07 -29.82 4.60
C GLU A 226 4.78 -29.56 3.81
N HIS A 227 3.83 -28.81 4.39
CA HIS A 227 2.57 -28.50 3.75
C HIS A 227 2.75 -27.54 2.56
N THR A 228 3.53 -26.48 2.75
CA THR A 228 3.92 -25.52 1.71
C THR A 228 4.70 -26.20 0.59
N THR A 229 5.62 -27.11 0.94
CA THR A 229 6.36 -27.94 -0.02
C THR A 229 5.41 -28.81 -0.85
N GLN A 230 4.43 -29.46 -0.21
CA GLN A 230 3.44 -30.31 -0.89
C GLN A 230 2.54 -29.52 -1.84
N VAL A 231 2.14 -28.30 -1.45
CA VAL A 231 1.31 -27.42 -2.28
C VAL A 231 2.06 -26.98 -3.52
N TRP A 232 3.29 -26.48 -3.39
CA TRP A 232 4.10 -26.10 -4.55
C TRP A 232 4.47 -27.29 -5.45
N THR A 233 4.69 -28.46 -4.87
CA THR A 233 4.84 -29.71 -5.64
C THR A 233 3.59 -30.03 -6.46
N SER A 234 2.40 -29.77 -5.91
CA SER A 234 1.13 -29.97 -6.60
C SER A 234 0.93 -28.95 -7.73
N VAL A 235 1.34 -27.69 -7.54
CA VAL A 235 1.36 -26.68 -8.60
C VAL A 235 2.28 -27.11 -9.74
N ALA A 236 3.49 -27.58 -9.43
CA ALA A 236 4.44 -28.04 -10.45
C ALA A 236 3.94 -29.28 -11.21
N ARG A 237 3.25 -30.20 -10.52
CA ARG A 237 2.59 -31.35 -11.15
C ARG A 237 1.50 -30.89 -12.13
N ALA A 238 0.66 -29.95 -11.72
CA ALA A 238 -0.39 -29.40 -12.58
C ALA A 238 0.21 -28.67 -13.81
N LEU A 239 1.25 -27.86 -13.62
CA LEU A 239 1.97 -27.19 -14.71
C LEU A 239 2.44 -28.18 -15.78
N ARG A 240 3.02 -29.31 -15.35
CA ARG A 240 3.51 -30.36 -16.26
C ARG A 240 2.37 -31.12 -16.93
N ALA A 241 1.29 -31.42 -16.21
CA ALA A 241 0.11 -32.09 -16.76
C ALA A 241 -0.60 -31.24 -17.83
N ASP A 242 -0.49 -29.92 -17.72
CA ASP A 242 -1.07 -28.92 -18.61
C ASP A 242 -0.16 -28.55 -19.79
N ALA A 243 1.05 -29.10 -19.85
CA ALA A 243 2.01 -28.78 -20.90
C ALA A 243 1.47 -29.16 -22.30
N PRO A 244 1.69 -28.31 -23.33
CA PRO A 244 1.37 -28.66 -24.71
C PRO A 244 2.02 -29.99 -25.15
N PRO A 245 1.39 -30.74 -26.08
CA PRO A 245 2.00 -31.96 -26.62
C PRO A 245 3.35 -31.66 -27.27
N GLY A 246 4.38 -32.39 -26.88
CA GLY A 246 5.75 -32.20 -27.39
C GLY A 246 6.65 -31.32 -26.52
N THR A 247 6.11 -30.68 -25.47
CA THR A 247 6.90 -29.87 -24.53
C THR A 247 7.89 -30.71 -23.74
N SER A 248 9.18 -30.41 -23.92
CA SER A 248 10.30 -31.06 -23.25
C SER A 248 10.58 -30.48 -21.86
N VAL A 249 10.37 -29.17 -21.70
CA VAL A 249 10.50 -28.42 -20.44
C VAL A 249 9.32 -27.48 -20.29
N SER A 250 8.60 -27.62 -19.17
CA SER A 250 7.53 -26.73 -18.77
C SER A 250 8.04 -25.70 -17.78
N GLN A 251 7.78 -24.42 -18.03
CA GLN A 251 8.30 -23.33 -17.20
C GLN A 251 7.22 -22.28 -16.90
N PHE A 252 7.21 -21.80 -15.66
CA PHE A 252 6.33 -20.72 -15.21
C PHE A 252 7.11 -19.76 -14.31
N THR A 253 6.93 -18.46 -14.53
CA THR A 253 7.44 -17.40 -13.66
C THR A 253 6.28 -16.49 -13.28
N GLY A 254 6.10 -16.21 -11.99
CA GLY A 254 4.97 -15.40 -11.55
C GLY A 254 5.03 -14.96 -10.10
N SER A 255 3.90 -14.45 -9.63
CA SER A 255 3.67 -14.07 -8.24
C SER A 255 2.38 -14.72 -7.73
N ALA A 256 2.38 -15.06 -6.45
CA ALA A 256 1.24 -15.61 -5.75
C ALA A 256 1.04 -14.84 -4.43
N GLY A 257 -0.12 -14.23 -4.25
CA GLY A 257 -0.47 -13.50 -3.03
C GLY A 257 -1.94 -13.69 -2.64
N PRO A 258 -2.34 -13.28 -1.42
CA PRO A 258 -3.66 -13.58 -0.87
C PRO A 258 -4.82 -13.03 -1.70
N SER A 259 -4.61 -11.87 -2.33
CA SER A 259 -5.61 -11.14 -3.11
C SER A 259 -5.53 -11.37 -4.62
N SER A 260 -4.39 -11.83 -5.12
CA SER A 260 -4.12 -11.97 -6.54
C SER A 260 -2.93 -12.87 -6.80
N TRP A 261 -2.93 -13.54 -7.94
CA TRP A 261 -1.80 -14.28 -8.47
C TRP A 261 -1.76 -14.12 -9.98
N GLY A 262 -0.60 -14.29 -10.59
CA GLY A 262 -0.41 -14.12 -12.03
C GLY A 262 1.03 -14.38 -12.45
N GLY A 263 1.25 -14.59 -13.74
CA GLY A 263 2.58 -14.88 -14.27
C GLY A 263 2.54 -15.19 -15.76
N SER A 264 3.66 -15.70 -16.24
CA SER A 264 3.86 -16.07 -17.64
C SER A 264 4.46 -17.46 -17.75
N PHE A 265 4.11 -18.14 -18.83
CA PHE A 265 4.70 -19.43 -19.20
C PHE A 265 5.87 -19.21 -20.14
N ASP A 266 6.82 -20.15 -20.15
CA ASP A 266 8.00 -20.13 -21.02
C ASP A 266 8.42 -21.56 -21.39
N ASP A 267 7.46 -22.36 -21.87
CA ASP A 267 7.67 -23.76 -22.20
C ASP A 267 8.61 -23.91 -23.39
N ASP A 268 9.77 -24.56 -23.22
CA ASP A 268 10.82 -24.66 -24.25
C ASP A 268 11.18 -23.34 -24.98
N GLY A 269 10.85 -22.18 -24.40
CA GLY A 269 10.97 -20.86 -25.05
C GLY A 269 9.80 -20.46 -25.98
N ASP A 270 8.74 -21.28 -26.09
CA ASP A 270 7.57 -21.05 -26.94
C ASP A 270 6.27 -20.92 -26.13
N VAL A 271 5.90 -19.67 -25.84
CA VAL A 271 4.65 -19.33 -25.13
C VAL A 271 3.40 -19.56 -26.01
N SER A 272 3.54 -19.50 -27.33
CA SER A 272 2.41 -19.55 -28.26
C SER A 272 1.71 -20.92 -28.26
N ALA A 273 2.46 -21.99 -27.99
CA ALA A 273 1.96 -23.34 -27.91
C ALA A 273 0.85 -23.53 -26.87
N ARG A 274 0.79 -22.70 -25.82
CA ARG A 274 -0.31 -22.72 -24.84
C ARG A 274 -1.54 -21.93 -25.32
N HIS A 275 -1.35 -20.81 -26.01
CA HIS A 275 -2.43 -19.96 -26.51
C HIS A 275 -3.24 -20.59 -27.65
N ASP A 276 -2.62 -21.47 -28.44
CA ASP A 276 -3.26 -22.15 -29.57
C ASP A 276 -4.10 -23.38 -29.15
N LEU A 277 -4.13 -23.71 -27.87
CA LEU A 277 -4.94 -24.82 -27.35
C LEU A 277 -6.41 -24.38 -27.17
N PRO A 278 -7.39 -25.18 -27.66
CA PRO A 278 -8.80 -24.89 -27.40
C PRO A 278 -9.14 -25.07 -25.91
N ASP A 279 -9.92 -24.14 -25.34
CA ASP A 279 -10.41 -24.10 -23.94
C ASP A 279 -10.46 -25.50 -23.27
N ARG A 280 -9.50 -25.79 -22.37
CA ARG A 280 -9.44 -27.10 -21.67
C ARG A 280 -9.79 -26.99 -20.18
N PRO A 281 -10.39 -28.04 -19.60
CA PRO A 281 -10.50 -28.21 -18.15
C PRO A 281 -9.17 -28.27 -17.40
N ARG A 282 -8.09 -28.62 -18.11
CA ARG A 282 -6.75 -28.84 -17.53
C ARG A 282 -6.03 -27.56 -17.13
N GLU A 283 -6.05 -26.52 -17.97
CA GLU A 283 -5.53 -25.19 -17.60
C GLU A 283 -6.16 -24.65 -16.30
N ARG A 284 -7.41 -25.04 -16.01
CA ARG A 284 -8.04 -24.71 -14.71
C ARG A 284 -7.39 -25.42 -13.54
N GLU A 285 -6.84 -26.63 -13.69
CA GLU A 285 -6.14 -27.36 -12.64
C GLU A 285 -4.85 -26.65 -12.20
N PHE A 286 -4.01 -26.17 -13.13
CA PHE A 286 -2.86 -25.35 -12.76
C PHE A 286 -3.28 -24.05 -12.07
N MET A 287 -4.29 -23.36 -12.62
CA MET A 287 -4.77 -22.10 -12.06
C MET A 287 -5.45 -22.28 -10.69
N ASP A 288 -6.14 -23.41 -10.48
CA ASP A 288 -6.74 -23.79 -9.20
C ASP A 288 -5.65 -24.16 -8.18
N ALA A 289 -4.62 -24.88 -8.59
CA ALA A 289 -3.47 -25.20 -7.75
C ALA A 289 -2.70 -23.93 -7.37
N LEU A 290 -2.47 -23.02 -8.32
CA LEU A 290 -1.83 -21.73 -8.09
C LEU A 290 -2.69 -20.84 -7.18
N SER A 291 -4.01 -20.87 -7.35
CA SER A 291 -4.96 -20.22 -6.43
C SER A 291 -4.89 -20.78 -5.01
N ALA A 292 -4.73 -22.09 -4.86
CA ALA A 292 -4.56 -22.71 -3.55
C ALA A 292 -3.24 -22.27 -2.90
N ALA A 293 -2.14 -22.27 -3.66
CA ALA A 293 -0.85 -21.77 -3.21
C ALA A 293 -0.92 -20.29 -2.82
N ALA A 294 -1.60 -19.45 -3.61
CA ALA A 294 -1.77 -18.03 -3.37
C ALA A 294 -2.54 -17.73 -2.07
N LYS A 295 -3.59 -18.50 -1.77
CA LYS A 295 -4.38 -18.36 -0.53
C LYS A 295 -3.60 -18.69 0.75
N MET A 296 -2.54 -19.49 0.64
CA MET A 296 -1.67 -19.82 1.77
C MET A 296 -0.63 -18.74 2.06
N GLN A 297 -0.44 -17.79 1.14
CA GLN A 297 0.60 -16.78 1.29
C GLN A 297 0.23 -15.77 2.38
N ARG A 298 1.26 -15.21 3.01
CA ARG A 298 1.12 -14.06 3.92
C ARG A 298 0.82 -12.78 3.12
N ALA A 299 0.59 -11.68 3.82
CA ALA A 299 0.13 -10.41 3.23
C ALA A 299 0.93 -9.91 2.00
N ARG A 300 2.24 -10.23 1.90
CA ARG A 300 3.14 -9.71 0.85
C ARG A 300 3.27 -10.62 -0.39
N GLY A 301 2.68 -11.82 -0.37
CA GLY A 301 2.83 -12.82 -1.43
C GLY A 301 4.29 -13.25 -1.67
N VAL A 302 4.49 -14.20 -2.58
CA VAL A 302 5.82 -14.66 -3.01
C VAL A 302 5.95 -14.57 -4.53
N ALA A 303 7.18 -14.37 -5.00
CA ALA A 303 7.53 -14.64 -6.38
C ALA A 303 7.84 -16.13 -6.53
N VAL A 304 7.60 -16.71 -7.70
CA VAL A 304 7.84 -18.13 -7.95
C VAL A 304 8.37 -18.37 -9.35
N HIS A 305 9.31 -19.30 -9.44
CA HIS A 305 9.78 -19.90 -10.68
C HIS A 305 9.62 -21.41 -10.60
N ILE A 306 8.96 -22.01 -11.59
CA ILE A 306 8.75 -23.46 -11.67
C ILE A 306 9.34 -23.92 -13.00
N ARG A 307 10.16 -24.96 -12.95
CA ARG A 307 10.72 -25.61 -14.15
C ARG A 307 10.67 -27.11 -13.98
N VAL A 308 9.99 -27.82 -14.88
CA VAL A 308 9.82 -29.27 -14.85
C VAL A 308 10.08 -29.86 -16.23
N ASP A 309 10.95 -30.85 -16.32
CA ASP A 309 11.23 -31.53 -17.59
C ASP A 309 10.23 -32.68 -17.88
N ALA A 310 10.38 -33.29 -19.05
CA ALA A 310 9.50 -34.36 -19.50
C ALA A 310 9.58 -35.66 -18.69
N SER A 311 10.62 -35.87 -17.91
CA SER A 311 10.75 -37.00 -16.99
C SER A 311 10.01 -36.78 -15.67
N GLY A 312 9.57 -35.54 -15.40
CA GLY A 312 9.00 -35.13 -14.12
C GLY A 312 10.05 -34.67 -13.10
N ALA A 313 11.34 -34.68 -13.47
CA ALA A 313 12.38 -34.05 -12.70
C ALA A 313 12.32 -32.53 -12.89
N GLY A 314 12.57 -31.77 -11.83
CA GLY A 314 12.46 -30.31 -11.91
C GLY A 314 12.68 -29.63 -10.59
N ARG A 315 12.34 -28.34 -10.54
CA ARG A 315 12.39 -27.56 -9.32
C ARG A 315 11.31 -26.48 -9.25
N VAL A 316 10.90 -26.17 -8.03
CA VAL A 316 10.21 -24.93 -7.69
C VAL A 316 11.16 -24.05 -6.89
N THR A 317 11.39 -22.83 -7.37
CA THR A 317 12.06 -21.78 -6.61
C THR A 317 11.01 -20.78 -6.12
N VAL A 318 10.78 -20.74 -4.81
CA VAL A 318 9.95 -19.72 -4.16
C VAL A 318 10.85 -18.57 -3.72
N VAL A 319 10.44 -17.35 -3.98
CA VAL A 319 11.25 -16.14 -3.76
C VAL A 319 10.49 -15.20 -2.82
N GLU A 320 11.05 -14.99 -1.64
CA GLU A 320 10.54 -14.06 -0.63
C GLU A 320 11.27 -12.72 -0.69
N ARG A 321 10.50 -11.64 -0.57
CA ARG A 321 10.94 -10.28 -0.87
C ARG A 321 10.90 -9.41 0.39
N PRO A 322 12.01 -8.77 0.79
CA PRO A 322 12.00 -7.79 1.87
C PRO A 322 11.26 -6.49 1.47
N ASP A 323 11.09 -5.59 2.44
CA ASP A 323 10.38 -4.32 2.26
C ASP A 323 10.98 -3.42 1.19
N SER A 324 12.30 -3.51 1.01
CA SER A 324 13.09 -2.82 0.00
C SER A 324 12.90 -3.32 -1.43
N VAL A 325 12.08 -4.34 -1.67
CA VAL A 325 11.88 -4.95 -2.98
C VAL A 325 10.42 -4.82 -3.39
N GLU A 326 10.20 -4.11 -4.50
CA GLU A 326 8.88 -3.86 -5.07
C GLU A 326 8.44 -5.02 -5.99
N SER A 327 7.13 -5.27 -6.06
CA SER A 327 6.51 -6.08 -7.13
C SER A 327 5.78 -5.17 -8.08
N GLY A 328 5.86 -5.47 -9.36
CA GLY A 328 5.07 -4.81 -10.39
C GLY A 328 3.83 -5.62 -10.76
N ALA A 329 2.96 -5.02 -11.55
CA ALA A 329 1.77 -5.69 -12.10
C ALA A 329 2.12 -6.88 -13.01
N SER A 330 3.25 -6.79 -13.73
CA SER A 330 3.71 -7.79 -14.71
C SER A 330 5.03 -8.47 -14.34
N ALA A 331 5.72 -8.02 -13.30
CA ALA A 331 7.03 -8.51 -12.89
C ALA A 331 7.05 -8.87 -11.39
N PRO A 332 7.43 -10.11 -11.02
CA PRO A 332 7.47 -10.52 -9.62
C PRO A 332 8.42 -9.68 -8.74
N ILE A 333 9.47 -9.14 -9.36
CA ILE A 333 10.37 -8.13 -8.81
C ILE A 333 10.42 -7.00 -9.83
N SER A 334 10.00 -5.79 -9.45
CA SER A 334 10.00 -4.63 -10.35
C SER A 334 11.13 -3.66 -10.07
N ALA A 335 11.50 -3.48 -8.80
CA ALA A 335 12.59 -2.59 -8.42
C ALA A 335 13.11 -2.93 -7.02
N VAL A 336 14.34 -2.51 -6.74
CA VAL A 336 14.95 -2.49 -5.41
C VAL A 336 15.16 -1.05 -4.97
N THR A 337 14.84 -0.75 -3.73
CA THR A 337 14.98 0.59 -3.14
C THR A 337 16.13 0.64 -2.14
N ARG A 338 16.94 1.69 -2.27
CA ARG A 338 18.05 1.95 -1.36
C ARG A 338 17.58 2.48 -0.01
N VAL A 339 16.50 3.28 -0.02
CA VAL A 339 15.93 3.91 1.17
C VAL A 339 14.42 3.63 1.20
N ASP A 340 13.90 3.30 2.38
CA ASP A 340 12.46 3.08 2.58
C ASP A 340 11.65 4.33 2.25
N GLY A 341 10.57 4.15 1.50
CA GLY A 341 9.70 5.25 1.09
C GLY A 341 10.35 6.26 0.14
N ALA A 342 11.49 5.92 -0.49
CA ALA A 342 12.10 6.77 -1.50
C ALA A 342 11.14 6.97 -2.69
N LEU A 343 11.02 8.22 -3.13
CA LEU A 343 10.19 8.63 -4.27
C LEU A 343 11.06 9.38 -5.30
N PRO A 344 10.76 9.28 -6.62
CA PRO A 344 11.39 10.12 -7.63
C PRO A 344 11.16 11.62 -7.34
N GLU A 345 12.08 12.49 -7.78
CA GLU A 345 12.00 13.94 -7.52
C GLU A 345 10.63 14.56 -7.80
N VAL A 346 9.97 14.20 -8.90
CA VAL A 346 8.64 14.75 -9.25
C VAL A 346 7.56 14.45 -8.21
N PHE A 347 7.65 13.30 -7.52
CA PHE A 347 6.75 12.88 -6.44
C PHE A 347 7.18 13.42 -5.06
N ARG A 348 8.38 14.00 -4.96
CA ARG A 348 8.85 14.68 -3.74
C ARG A 348 8.54 16.17 -3.74
N ARG A 349 8.12 16.74 -4.88
CA ARG A 349 7.76 18.15 -4.96
C ARG A 349 6.52 18.43 -4.11
N GLU A 350 6.66 19.36 -3.18
CA GLU A 350 5.55 19.84 -2.38
C GLU A 350 4.91 21.06 -3.05
N ALA A 351 3.59 21.14 -2.93
CA ALA A 351 2.83 22.28 -3.39
C ALA A 351 3.12 23.51 -2.52
N VAL A 352 3.39 24.64 -3.17
CA VAL A 352 3.58 25.91 -2.47
C VAL A 352 2.25 26.67 -2.43
N LEU A 353 1.73 26.93 -1.23
CA LEU A 353 0.52 27.74 -1.08
C LEU A 353 0.75 29.19 -1.56
N PRO A 354 -0.25 29.81 -2.19
CA PRO A 354 -0.15 31.21 -2.60
C PRO A 354 -0.07 32.15 -1.40
N ALA A 355 0.55 33.31 -1.59
CA ALA A 355 0.55 34.36 -0.58
C ALA A 355 -0.89 34.79 -0.22
N ALA A 356 -1.10 35.13 1.06
CA ALA A 356 -2.40 35.55 1.57
C ALA A 356 -2.98 36.73 0.75
N GLY A 357 -4.24 36.61 0.34
CA GLY A 357 -4.94 37.64 -0.44
C GLY A 357 -4.82 37.50 -1.98
N ARG A 358 -4.23 36.41 -2.49
CA ARG A 358 -4.30 36.08 -3.93
C ARG A 358 -5.78 35.95 -4.36
N ALA A 359 -6.16 36.68 -5.41
CA ALA A 359 -7.55 36.76 -5.85
C ALA A 359 -8.06 35.42 -6.44
N ALA A 360 -9.33 35.13 -6.17
CA ALA A 360 -10.09 34.11 -6.89
C ALA A 360 -10.34 34.57 -8.34
N GLY A 361 -10.61 33.61 -9.24
CA GLY A 361 -10.97 33.92 -10.62
C GLY A 361 -12.18 34.86 -10.69
N GLY A 362 -12.15 35.86 -11.58
CA GLY A 362 -13.20 36.89 -11.69
C GLY A 362 -14.58 36.39 -12.16
N ALA A 363 -14.72 35.10 -12.45
CA ALA A 363 -15.96 34.45 -12.90
C ALA A 363 -16.68 33.65 -11.80
N ALA A 364 -16.13 33.54 -10.59
CA ALA A 364 -16.73 32.78 -9.50
C ALA A 364 -18.02 33.43 -8.97
N ASP A 365 -19.12 32.68 -8.97
CA ASP A 365 -20.44 33.10 -8.47
C ASP A 365 -21.08 31.98 -7.64
N ALA A 366 -20.93 32.09 -6.33
CA ALA A 366 -21.47 31.14 -5.36
C ALA A 366 -23.02 31.08 -5.37
N ALA A 367 -23.70 32.20 -5.64
CA ALA A 367 -25.15 32.24 -5.66
C ALA A 367 -25.70 31.48 -6.88
N ALA A 368 -25.06 31.66 -8.05
CA ALA A 368 -25.40 30.93 -9.26
C ALA A 368 -25.22 29.41 -9.09
N ILE A 369 -24.18 28.97 -8.39
CA ILE A 369 -23.98 27.54 -8.06
C ILE A 369 -25.15 27.01 -7.22
N THR A 370 -25.52 27.69 -6.13
CA THR A 370 -26.64 27.26 -5.28
C THR A 370 -27.94 27.17 -6.08
N GLU A 371 -28.24 28.15 -6.93
CA GLU A 371 -29.44 28.13 -7.77
C GLU A 371 -29.41 26.96 -8.78
N LEU A 372 -28.26 26.70 -9.40
CA LEU A 372 -28.09 25.58 -10.33
C LEU A 372 -28.37 24.23 -9.65
N ILE A 373 -27.78 24.00 -8.47
CA ILE A 373 -27.97 22.76 -7.71
C ILE A 373 -29.43 22.60 -7.28
N GLN A 374 -30.06 23.64 -6.74
CA GLN A 374 -31.48 23.57 -6.36
C GLN A 374 -32.40 23.26 -7.55
N ARG A 375 -32.04 23.74 -8.74
CA ARG A 375 -32.80 23.49 -9.97
C ARG A 375 -32.58 22.09 -10.53
N ARG A 376 -31.34 21.58 -10.53
CA ARG A 376 -30.96 20.29 -11.14
C ARG A 376 -31.09 19.11 -10.18
N MET A 377 -30.95 19.36 -8.89
CA MET A 377 -30.97 18.35 -7.83
C MET A 377 -31.89 18.81 -6.68
N PRO A 378 -33.21 18.97 -6.91
CA PRO A 378 -34.13 19.57 -5.93
C PRO A 378 -34.26 18.77 -4.62
N ASP A 379 -33.99 17.47 -4.67
CA ASP A 379 -34.04 16.57 -3.51
C ASP A 379 -32.67 16.37 -2.84
N ALA A 380 -31.62 17.05 -3.33
CA ALA A 380 -30.29 16.94 -2.74
C ALA A 380 -30.27 17.51 -1.31
N VAL A 381 -29.47 16.84 -0.47
CA VAL A 381 -29.20 17.28 0.89
C VAL A 381 -27.78 17.84 0.93
N GLY A 382 -27.66 19.10 1.34
CA GLY A 382 -26.37 19.73 1.57
C GLY A 382 -25.57 19.08 2.71
N ALA A 383 -24.26 19.12 2.60
CA ALA A 383 -23.35 18.84 3.71
C ALA A 383 -23.58 19.87 4.84
N SER A 384 -23.43 19.42 6.09
CA SER A 384 -23.55 20.33 7.23
C SER A 384 -22.36 21.31 7.28
N THR A 385 -22.59 22.50 7.84
CA THR A 385 -21.53 23.49 8.03
C THR A 385 -20.35 22.91 8.81
N GLU A 386 -20.61 22.08 9.83
CA GLU A 386 -19.56 21.45 10.64
C GLU A 386 -18.71 20.48 9.81
N LEU A 387 -19.31 19.77 8.85
CA LEU A 387 -18.56 18.86 7.97
C LEU A 387 -17.68 19.63 6.98
N ILE A 388 -18.20 20.74 6.44
CA ILE A 388 -17.45 21.64 5.55
C ILE A 388 -16.28 22.28 6.31
N ASP A 389 -16.55 22.84 7.50
CA ASP A 389 -15.54 23.49 8.33
C ASP A 389 -14.46 22.48 8.78
N ALA A 390 -14.85 21.24 9.07
CA ALA A 390 -13.89 20.17 9.39
C ALA A 390 -13.00 19.79 8.20
N ALA A 391 -13.54 19.78 6.97
CA ALA A 391 -12.76 19.54 5.76
C ALA A 391 -11.75 20.68 5.52
N GLU A 392 -12.17 21.94 5.66
CA GLU A 392 -11.28 23.12 5.58
C GLU A 392 -10.19 23.08 6.67
N GLN A 393 -10.55 22.68 7.89
CA GLN A 393 -9.59 22.54 8.99
C GLN A 393 -8.56 21.44 8.71
N GLN A 394 -8.99 20.29 8.17
CA GLN A 394 -8.08 19.19 7.81
C GLN A 394 -7.13 19.58 6.66
N LEU A 395 -7.62 20.39 5.72
CA LEU A 395 -6.87 20.87 4.57
C LEU A 395 -5.90 22.02 4.92
N GLY A 396 -6.19 22.75 6.00
CA GLY A 396 -5.42 23.92 6.42
C GLY A 396 -5.63 25.17 5.57
N VAL A 397 -6.53 25.11 4.58
CA VAL A 397 -6.94 26.24 3.75
C VAL A 397 -8.46 26.24 3.55
N ALA A 398 -9.05 27.43 3.42
CA ALA A 398 -10.47 27.58 3.16
C ALA A 398 -10.83 27.17 1.73
N LEU A 399 -12.00 26.57 1.55
CA LEU A 399 -12.55 26.27 0.23
C LEU A 399 -13.03 27.58 -0.43
N PRO A 400 -12.93 27.70 -1.77
CA PRO A 400 -13.53 28.81 -2.49
C PRO A 400 -15.05 28.87 -2.25
N ALA A 401 -15.60 30.08 -2.22
CA ALA A 401 -17.01 30.30 -1.88
C ALA A 401 -17.99 29.49 -2.78
N GLU A 402 -17.66 29.32 -4.06
CA GLU A 402 -18.44 28.51 -5.01
C GLU A 402 -18.42 27.01 -4.69
N VAL A 403 -17.31 26.48 -4.18
CA VAL A 403 -17.19 25.08 -3.75
C VAL A 403 -17.94 24.87 -2.44
N ARG A 404 -17.84 25.84 -1.53
CA ARG A 404 -18.63 25.84 -0.30
C ARG A 404 -20.13 25.86 -0.61
N ALA A 405 -20.55 26.64 -1.62
CA ALA A 405 -21.93 26.71 -2.09
C ALA A 405 -22.41 25.41 -2.74
N LEU A 406 -21.56 24.72 -3.52
CA LEU A 406 -21.84 23.38 -4.04
C LEU A 406 -22.18 22.42 -2.88
N TYR A 407 -21.26 22.26 -1.91
CA TYR A 407 -21.46 21.31 -0.81
C TYR A 407 -22.61 21.70 0.12
N SER A 408 -22.84 23.00 0.34
CA SER A 408 -23.98 23.46 1.13
C SER A 408 -25.33 23.16 0.47
N ALA A 409 -25.36 23.06 -0.87
CA ALA A 409 -26.58 22.74 -1.62
C ALA A 409 -26.74 21.23 -1.86
N ALA A 410 -25.64 20.51 -2.13
CA ALA A 410 -25.61 19.07 -2.32
C ALA A 410 -24.29 18.48 -1.76
N GLY A 411 -24.38 17.67 -0.71
CA GLY A 411 -23.23 16.98 -0.14
C GLY A 411 -22.72 15.82 -0.99
N SER A 412 -23.56 15.29 -1.88
CA SER A 412 -23.29 14.15 -2.76
C SER A 412 -24.30 14.09 -3.91
N GLY A 413 -24.07 13.20 -4.88
CA GLY A 413 -25.03 12.82 -5.92
C GLY A 413 -24.64 13.27 -7.33
N GLU A 414 -25.41 12.83 -8.32
CA GLU A 414 -25.15 13.07 -9.73
C GLU A 414 -25.64 14.47 -10.15
N LEU A 415 -24.72 15.36 -10.50
CA LEU A 415 -25.03 16.67 -11.10
C LEU A 415 -24.97 16.55 -12.61
N ILE A 416 -26.14 16.44 -13.25
CA ILE A 416 -26.27 16.37 -14.71
C ILE A 416 -26.83 17.70 -15.23
N LEU A 417 -26.11 18.33 -16.17
CA LEU A 417 -26.43 19.66 -16.70
C LEU A 417 -27.35 19.62 -17.92
N SER A 418 -27.41 18.49 -18.62
CA SER A 418 -28.24 18.26 -19.80
C SER A 418 -28.82 16.85 -19.80
N ASP A 419 -30.11 16.72 -20.13
CA ASP A 419 -30.77 15.42 -20.32
C ASP A 419 -30.38 14.77 -21.66
N ASP A 420 -29.75 15.55 -22.55
CA ASP A 420 -29.16 15.10 -23.80
C ASP A 420 -27.64 14.92 -23.59
N GLU A 421 -27.19 13.65 -23.64
CA GLU A 421 -25.78 13.26 -23.52
C GLU A 421 -24.92 13.81 -24.66
N ASP A 422 -25.52 14.09 -25.82
CA ASP A 422 -24.83 14.66 -26.98
C ASP A 422 -24.84 16.20 -26.98
N ALA A 423 -25.39 16.84 -25.94
CA ALA A 423 -25.45 18.29 -25.84
C ALA A 423 -24.03 18.91 -25.83
N PRO A 424 -23.81 20.01 -26.56
CA PRO A 424 -22.55 20.73 -26.50
C PRO A 424 -22.38 21.34 -25.10
N GLY A 425 -21.23 21.11 -24.47
CA GLY A 425 -20.97 21.66 -23.14
C GLY A 425 -20.30 20.67 -22.21
N PHE A 426 -20.18 21.07 -20.95
CA PHE A 426 -19.85 20.15 -19.87
C PHE A 426 -21.10 19.33 -19.50
N TYR A 427 -21.00 17.99 -19.51
CA TYR A 427 -22.16 17.13 -19.24
C TYR A 427 -22.59 17.16 -17.76
N GLY A 428 -21.61 17.07 -16.85
CA GLY A 428 -21.84 16.90 -15.42
C GLY A 428 -20.76 16.06 -14.77
N PHE A 429 -20.92 15.83 -13.47
CA PHE A 429 -20.10 14.90 -12.69
C PHE A 429 -20.90 14.38 -11.48
N GLU A 430 -20.44 13.29 -10.88
CA GLU A 430 -20.92 12.88 -9.56
C GLU A 430 -20.11 13.58 -8.48
N ILE A 431 -20.82 14.23 -7.54
CA ILE A 431 -20.22 14.98 -6.43
C ILE A 431 -19.58 14.00 -5.46
N ILE A 432 -18.27 14.18 -5.21
CA ILE A 432 -17.53 13.39 -4.22
C ILE A 432 -17.87 13.91 -2.82
N PRO A 433 -18.50 13.10 -1.94
CA PRO A 433 -18.86 13.48 -0.58
C PRO A 433 -17.67 13.91 0.26
N LEU A 434 -17.84 14.86 1.17
CA LEU A 434 -16.73 15.39 2.01
C LEU A 434 -16.14 14.36 2.98
N ASP A 435 -16.91 13.34 3.37
CA ASP A 435 -16.43 12.24 4.21
C ASP A 435 -15.78 11.10 3.41
N ASP A 436 -15.86 11.13 2.07
CA ASP A 436 -15.18 10.24 1.11
C ASP A 436 -15.33 8.74 1.40
N THR A 437 -16.36 8.36 2.17
CA THR A 437 -16.52 6.97 2.64
C THR A 437 -16.92 6.01 1.55
N ASP A 438 -17.58 6.52 0.51
CA ASP A 438 -18.16 5.72 -0.57
C ASP A 438 -17.19 5.52 -1.76
N TYR A 439 -16.11 6.32 -1.86
CA TYR A 439 -15.25 6.38 -3.04
C TYR A 439 -13.81 5.92 -2.81
N THR A 440 -13.54 5.15 -1.76
CA THR A 440 -12.17 4.67 -1.45
C THR A 440 -11.15 5.81 -1.34
N ASP A 441 -11.52 6.91 -0.68
CA ASP A 441 -10.59 7.99 -0.32
C ASP A 441 -9.93 8.66 -1.54
N LEU A 442 -10.75 9.04 -2.53
CA LEU A 442 -10.30 9.70 -3.77
C LEU A 442 -9.47 10.96 -3.51
N ARG A 443 -9.76 11.69 -2.42
CA ARG A 443 -8.96 12.88 -2.06
C ARG A 443 -7.51 12.52 -1.74
N ASN A 444 -7.29 11.40 -1.06
CA ASN A 444 -5.93 10.95 -0.76
C ASN A 444 -5.27 10.28 -1.96
N ALA A 445 -6.03 9.73 -2.92
CA ALA A 445 -5.48 9.07 -4.12
C ALA A 445 -4.57 9.98 -4.97
N TYR A 446 -4.77 11.30 -4.93
CA TYR A 446 -3.96 12.28 -5.68
C TYR A 446 -2.87 12.97 -4.85
N THR A 447 -2.58 12.46 -3.65
CA THR A 447 -1.35 12.83 -2.94
C THR A 447 -0.14 12.21 -3.64
N PRO A 448 1.06 12.83 -3.59
CA PRO A 448 2.22 12.30 -4.30
C PRO A 448 2.55 10.84 -3.95
N ALA A 449 2.47 10.45 -2.68
CA ALA A 449 2.75 9.08 -2.25
C ALA A 449 1.72 8.07 -2.78
N ASN A 450 0.42 8.40 -2.79
CA ASN A 450 -0.62 7.48 -3.24
C ASN A 450 -0.76 7.41 -4.77
N ARG A 451 -0.31 8.45 -5.48
CA ARG A 451 -0.28 8.47 -6.95
C ARG A 451 0.98 7.79 -7.52
N PHE A 452 1.97 7.48 -6.68
CA PHE A 452 3.20 6.82 -7.11
C PHE A 452 2.95 5.33 -7.40
N PRO A 453 3.05 4.88 -8.67
CA PRO A 453 2.74 3.50 -9.06
C PRO A 453 3.89 2.49 -8.81
N GLY A 454 4.97 2.91 -8.13
CA GLY A 454 6.23 2.17 -8.02
C GLY A 454 7.31 2.70 -8.97
N TRP A 455 8.57 2.31 -8.73
CA TRP A 455 9.73 2.95 -9.39
C TRP A 455 9.77 2.74 -10.90
N THR A 456 9.49 1.54 -11.41
CA THR A 456 9.54 1.23 -12.85
C THR A 456 8.64 2.13 -13.70
N TYR A 457 7.49 2.56 -13.16
CA TYR A 457 6.57 3.45 -13.88
C TYR A 457 6.74 4.92 -13.45
N GLY A 458 6.97 5.16 -12.16
CA GLY A 458 7.06 6.51 -11.60
C GLY A 458 8.39 7.21 -11.88
N ALA A 459 9.50 6.49 -12.06
CA ALA A 459 10.81 7.10 -12.32
C ALA A 459 10.84 7.89 -13.63
N SER A 460 10.11 7.40 -14.63
CA SER A 460 9.96 8.05 -15.93
C SER A 460 8.71 8.95 -15.99
N ALA A 461 8.04 9.18 -14.87
CA ALA A 461 6.98 10.18 -14.80
C ALA A 461 7.56 11.59 -14.81
N ALA A 462 6.86 12.51 -15.48
CA ALA A 462 7.18 13.92 -15.38
C ALA A 462 5.90 14.74 -15.29
N ALA A 463 5.90 15.68 -14.36
CA ALA A 463 4.85 16.67 -14.25
C ALA A 463 5.21 17.81 -15.21
N GLU A 464 4.49 17.89 -16.32
CA GLU A 464 4.62 19.01 -17.23
C GLU A 464 4.24 20.31 -16.53
N THR A 465 4.97 21.39 -16.83
CA THR A 465 4.50 22.72 -16.48
C THR A 465 3.44 23.05 -17.52
N ALA A 466 2.17 23.24 -17.12
CA ALA A 466 1.15 23.72 -18.05
C ALA A 466 1.72 24.93 -18.82
N PRO A 467 1.42 25.12 -20.13
CA PRO A 467 2.09 26.10 -21.01
C PRO A 467 2.17 27.56 -20.52
N HIS A 468 1.49 27.88 -19.41
CA HIS A 468 1.41 29.20 -18.79
C HIS A 468 1.70 29.16 -17.28
N GLY A 469 2.30 28.12 -16.70
CA GLY A 469 2.60 28.10 -15.26
C GLY A 469 1.39 28.28 -14.33
N ALA A 470 0.18 28.01 -14.82
CA ALA A 470 -1.06 28.18 -14.07
C ALA A 470 -1.25 27.08 -13.02
N VAL A 471 -0.69 25.89 -13.27
CA VAL A 471 -0.67 24.74 -12.37
C VAL A 471 0.78 24.49 -11.98
N GLN A 472 1.04 24.17 -10.71
CA GLN A 472 2.39 23.78 -10.28
C GLN A 472 2.79 22.42 -10.91
N PRO A 473 4.04 22.25 -11.35
CA PRO A 473 4.50 21.01 -11.98
C PRO A 473 4.77 19.92 -10.92
N LEU A 474 3.69 19.37 -10.34
CA LEU A 474 3.71 18.38 -9.27
C LEU A 474 3.21 17.02 -9.77
N ALA A 475 3.70 15.91 -9.21
CA ALA A 475 3.08 14.62 -9.51
C ALA A 475 1.66 14.51 -8.93
N GLY A 476 1.45 15.01 -7.73
CA GLY A 476 0.17 15.07 -7.03
C GLY A 476 0.18 16.22 -6.03
N SER A 477 -0.97 16.54 -5.44
CA SER A 477 -1.05 17.59 -4.41
C SER A 477 -2.26 17.38 -3.52
N PRO A 478 -2.13 17.48 -2.18
CA PRO A 478 -3.28 17.52 -1.29
C PRO A 478 -4.17 18.76 -1.52
N TYR A 479 -3.66 19.78 -2.21
CA TYR A 479 -4.39 21.01 -2.53
C TYR A 479 -5.09 20.97 -3.90
N TRP A 480 -5.02 19.86 -4.63
CA TRP A 480 -5.88 19.62 -5.79
C TRP A 480 -7.14 18.91 -5.31
N PHE A 481 -8.07 19.67 -4.73
CA PHE A 481 -9.20 19.16 -3.99
C PHE A 481 -10.26 18.52 -4.92
N PRO A 482 -10.41 17.18 -4.97
CA PRO A 482 -11.42 16.53 -5.80
C PRO A 482 -12.84 16.92 -5.39
N ILE A 483 -13.63 17.34 -6.37
CA ILE A 483 -15.04 17.73 -6.18
C ILE A 483 -16.02 16.82 -6.92
N GLY A 484 -15.57 16.17 -8.01
CA GLY A 484 -16.42 15.24 -8.74
C GLY A 484 -15.66 14.33 -9.70
N HIS A 485 -16.30 13.27 -10.18
CA HIS A 485 -15.75 12.36 -11.19
C HIS A 485 -16.71 12.12 -12.36
N ASP A 486 -16.15 11.71 -13.50
CA ASP A 486 -16.86 11.48 -14.75
C ASP A 486 -17.38 10.04 -14.93
N TRP A 487 -17.36 9.22 -13.87
CA TRP A 487 -17.75 7.81 -13.86
C TRP A 487 -16.84 6.88 -14.71
N GLY A 488 -15.90 7.44 -15.46
CA GLY A 488 -14.88 6.75 -16.25
C GLY A 488 -13.53 6.66 -15.52
N GLY A 489 -13.44 7.20 -14.30
CA GLY A 489 -12.24 7.21 -13.48
C GLY A 489 -11.54 8.57 -13.44
N ASN A 490 -11.90 9.52 -14.32
CA ASN A 490 -11.31 10.85 -14.31
C ASN A 490 -11.95 11.73 -13.23
N VAL A 491 -11.16 12.65 -12.71
CA VAL A 491 -11.55 13.49 -11.57
C VAL A 491 -11.42 14.97 -11.92
N TYR A 492 -12.40 15.74 -11.48
CA TYR A 492 -12.39 17.19 -11.48
C TYR A 492 -12.01 17.68 -10.08
N ALA A 493 -10.95 18.47 -10.02
CA ALA A 493 -10.42 18.99 -8.77
C ALA A 493 -10.32 20.51 -8.80
N VAL A 494 -10.50 21.12 -7.64
CA VAL A 494 -10.31 22.56 -7.45
C VAL A 494 -8.89 22.80 -6.95
N ASP A 495 -8.16 23.67 -7.65
CA ASP A 495 -6.78 24.01 -7.30
C ASP A 495 -6.73 25.09 -6.22
N LEU A 496 -6.24 24.71 -5.05
CA LEU A 496 -6.05 25.60 -3.90
C LEU A 496 -4.60 26.09 -3.79
N ALA A 497 -3.70 25.52 -4.59
CA ALA A 497 -2.28 25.89 -4.65
C ALA A 497 -1.87 26.14 -6.12
N PRO A 498 -2.46 27.13 -6.81
CA PRO A 498 -2.16 27.38 -8.20
C PRO A 498 -0.71 27.85 -8.41
N GLY A 499 -0.19 27.62 -9.61
CA GLY A 499 1.11 28.13 -10.02
C GLY A 499 1.14 29.66 -10.17
N PRO A 500 2.29 30.27 -10.52
CA PRO A 500 2.45 31.72 -10.56
C PRO A 500 1.46 32.48 -11.46
N GLU A 501 0.97 31.89 -12.55
CA GLU A 501 -0.04 32.53 -13.42
C GLU A 501 -1.47 32.00 -13.21
N GLY A 502 -1.67 31.11 -12.23
CA GLY A 502 -2.98 30.53 -11.92
C GLY A 502 -3.84 31.40 -11.00
N VAL A 503 -5.05 30.94 -10.75
CA VAL A 503 -6.01 31.57 -9.83
C VAL A 503 -6.51 30.56 -8.81
N VAL A 504 -6.70 30.99 -7.56
CA VAL A 504 -7.22 30.11 -6.52
C VAL A 504 -8.66 29.76 -6.87
N GLY A 505 -8.98 28.47 -6.89
CA GLY A 505 -10.31 27.98 -7.29
C GLY A 505 -10.43 27.57 -8.76
N GLN A 506 -9.36 27.67 -9.56
CA GLN A 506 -9.38 27.12 -10.93
C GLN A 506 -9.68 25.61 -10.91
N VAL A 507 -10.40 25.12 -11.92
CA VAL A 507 -10.73 23.70 -12.02
C VAL A 507 -9.69 22.98 -12.86
N LEU A 508 -9.23 21.86 -12.33
CA LEU A 508 -8.29 20.93 -12.93
C LEU A 508 -9.01 19.66 -13.37
N PHE A 509 -8.54 19.11 -14.47
CA PHE A 509 -8.82 17.76 -14.91
C PHE A 509 -7.65 16.86 -14.54
N LEU A 510 -7.97 15.78 -13.84
CA LEU A 510 -7.06 14.73 -13.41
C LEU A 510 -7.42 13.47 -14.19
N ASP A 511 -6.60 13.16 -15.19
CA ASP A 511 -6.70 11.93 -15.96
C ASP A 511 -6.19 10.76 -15.11
N HIS A 512 -6.97 9.68 -15.04
CA HIS A 512 -6.61 8.47 -14.29
C HIS A 512 -5.53 7.62 -14.99
N GLU A 513 -5.31 7.81 -16.29
CA GLU A 513 -4.22 7.18 -17.03
C GLU A 513 -2.89 7.95 -16.87
N VAL A 514 -2.94 9.17 -16.32
CA VAL A 514 -1.76 10.02 -16.09
C VAL A 514 -1.36 10.00 -14.62
N ILE A 515 -0.12 9.60 -14.35
CA ILE A 515 0.40 9.41 -12.98
C ILE A 515 1.07 10.66 -12.38
N ALA A 516 1.27 11.72 -13.17
CA ALA A 516 1.88 12.97 -12.72
C ALA A 516 1.28 14.19 -13.43
N GLY A 517 1.05 15.28 -12.69
CA GLY A 517 0.51 16.53 -13.24
C GLY A 517 -1.02 16.61 -13.26
N ALA A 518 -1.51 17.77 -13.67
CA ALA A 518 -2.93 18.08 -13.80
C ALA A 518 -3.12 19.15 -14.88
N VAL A 519 -4.27 19.14 -15.54
CA VAL A 519 -4.58 20.07 -16.63
C VAL A 519 -5.62 21.07 -16.17
N ARG A 520 -5.30 22.38 -16.19
CA ARG A 520 -6.32 23.41 -15.94
C ARG A 520 -7.32 23.44 -17.08
N ILE A 521 -8.61 23.33 -16.77
CA ILE A 521 -9.70 23.39 -17.75
C ILE A 521 -10.49 24.70 -17.71
N THR A 522 -10.68 25.31 -16.52
CA THR A 522 -11.37 26.60 -16.36
C THR A 522 -10.73 27.44 -15.25
N SER A 523 -11.13 28.70 -15.10
CA SER A 523 -10.68 29.60 -14.02
C SER A 523 -11.52 29.53 -12.74
N SER A 524 -12.68 28.88 -12.78
CA SER A 524 -13.63 28.73 -11.66
C SER A 524 -14.61 27.57 -11.92
N LEU A 525 -15.27 27.11 -10.86
CA LEU A 525 -16.35 26.12 -10.95
C LEU A 525 -17.57 26.71 -11.69
N THR A 526 -17.91 27.98 -11.45
CA THR A 526 -18.96 28.68 -12.20
C THR A 526 -18.67 28.67 -13.70
N GLU A 527 -17.44 28.96 -14.14
CA GLU A 527 -17.11 28.91 -15.57
C GLU A 527 -17.31 27.49 -16.15
N LEU A 528 -16.95 26.44 -15.41
CA LEU A 528 -17.12 25.06 -15.87
C LEU A 528 -18.60 24.69 -16.04
N LEU A 529 -19.43 24.97 -15.04
CA LEU A 529 -20.82 24.52 -15.02
C LEU A 529 -21.77 25.34 -15.90
N PHE A 530 -21.36 26.54 -16.30
CA PHE A 530 -22.17 27.43 -17.14
C PHE A 530 -21.60 27.62 -18.55
N SER A 531 -20.53 26.91 -18.90
CA SER A 531 -19.96 26.97 -20.25
C SER A 531 -20.79 26.19 -21.25
N ASP A 532 -21.23 26.86 -22.32
CA ASP A 532 -21.85 26.24 -23.51
C ASP A 532 -20.87 25.39 -24.34
N LYS A 533 -19.59 25.36 -23.95
CA LYS A 533 -18.53 24.59 -24.60
C LYS A 533 -17.97 23.56 -23.63
N ALA A 534 -17.81 22.35 -24.14
CA ALA A 534 -17.07 21.33 -23.40
C ALA A 534 -15.68 21.86 -23.04
N PRO A 535 -15.19 21.63 -21.82
CA PRO A 535 -13.83 21.99 -21.45
C PRO A 535 -12.88 21.32 -22.42
N ARG A 536 -12.04 22.12 -23.06
CA ARG A 536 -10.97 21.56 -23.89
C ARG A 536 -9.93 21.01 -22.93
N ILE A 537 -9.63 19.73 -23.03
CA ILE A 537 -8.43 19.15 -22.44
C ILE A 537 -7.34 19.36 -23.49
N PRO A 538 -6.40 20.32 -23.30
CA PRO A 538 -5.25 20.43 -24.18
C PRO A 538 -4.59 19.07 -24.33
N GLY A 539 -4.28 18.67 -25.56
CA GLY A 539 -3.23 17.67 -25.77
C GLY A 539 -1.92 18.25 -25.24
N ALA A 540 -1.04 17.40 -24.72
CA ALA A 540 0.30 17.80 -24.30
C ALA A 540 1.09 18.30 -25.53
N ASP A 541 0.96 19.59 -25.86
CA ASP A 541 1.72 20.26 -26.91
C ASP A 541 3.13 20.67 -26.42
N ALA A 542 3.48 20.35 -25.17
CA ALA A 542 4.79 20.60 -24.59
C ALA A 542 5.79 19.49 -24.95
N PRO A 543 7.09 19.80 -25.08
CA PRO A 543 8.11 18.78 -25.26
C PRO A 543 8.13 17.87 -24.03
N ASN A 544 7.79 16.59 -24.25
CA ASN A 544 7.83 15.56 -23.21
C ASN A 544 9.26 15.47 -22.64
N PRO A 545 9.47 15.75 -21.33
CA PRO A 545 10.79 15.62 -20.70
C PRO A 545 11.25 14.16 -20.57
N VAL A 546 10.41 13.21 -20.99
CA VAL A 546 10.72 11.80 -21.18
C VAL A 546 11.02 11.56 -22.66
N VAL A 547 12.20 11.05 -22.96
CA VAL A 547 12.62 10.73 -24.32
C VAL A 547 12.81 9.23 -24.49
N TYR A 548 12.23 8.69 -25.56
CA TYR A 548 12.42 7.32 -26.00
C TYR A 548 13.32 7.31 -27.24
N VAL A 549 14.38 6.51 -27.20
CA VAL A 549 15.30 6.26 -28.31
C VAL A 549 15.17 4.79 -28.69
N ASN A 550 14.69 4.53 -29.89
CA ASN A 550 14.55 3.19 -30.47
C ASN A 550 14.37 3.32 -32.00
N ASP A 551 14.52 2.21 -32.72
CA ASP A 551 14.42 2.18 -34.19
C ASP A 551 13.10 2.76 -34.72
N ARG A 552 11.99 2.57 -33.99
CA ARG A 552 10.66 3.07 -34.39
C ARG A 552 10.52 4.57 -34.20
N SER A 553 11.11 5.12 -33.15
CA SER A 553 11.07 6.56 -32.85
C SER A 553 11.91 7.38 -33.84
N GLY A 554 12.97 6.78 -34.40
CA GLY A 554 13.98 7.46 -35.22
C GLY A 554 14.77 8.54 -34.47
N ARG A 555 14.57 8.69 -33.15
CA ARG A 555 15.30 9.65 -32.31
C ARG A 555 16.67 9.13 -31.95
N THR A 556 17.62 10.03 -31.76
CA THR A 556 19.00 9.71 -31.38
C THR A 556 19.35 10.22 -29.98
N VAL A 557 20.36 9.62 -29.35
CA VAL A 557 20.92 10.11 -28.08
C VAL A 557 21.46 11.53 -28.22
N ALA A 558 22.00 11.90 -29.39
CA ALA A 558 22.47 13.26 -29.64
C ALA A 558 21.34 14.30 -29.59
N GLU A 559 20.18 14.00 -30.18
CA GLU A 559 19.00 14.88 -30.10
C GLU A 559 18.47 14.97 -28.66
N ALA A 560 18.44 13.85 -27.94
CA ALA A 560 18.05 13.81 -26.52
C ALA A 560 19.00 14.68 -25.67
N SER A 561 20.31 14.61 -25.94
CA SER A 561 21.35 15.36 -25.23
C SER A 561 21.24 16.88 -25.38
N ALA A 562 20.54 17.38 -26.40
CA ALA A 562 20.35 18.80 -26.64
C ALA A 562 19.17 19.41 -25.85
N LEU A 563 18.41 18.59 -25.11
CA LEU A 563 17.23 18.97 -24.36
C LEU A 563 17.43 18.73 -22.85
N PRO A 564 16.76 19.49 -21.97
CA PRO A 564 16.80 19.27 -20.51
C PRO A 564 15.84 18.13 -20.13
N ILE A 565 16.12 16.92 -20.60
CA ILE A 565 15.30 15.72 -20.34
C ILE A 565 15.45 15.24 -18.90
N GLN A 566 14.39 14.68 -18.33
CA GLN A 566 14.37 14.11 -16.98
C GLN A 566 14.49 12.58 -17.01
N ALA A 567 14.01 11.95 -18.08
CA ALA A 567 14.06 10.51 -18.26
C ALA A 567 14.45 10.15 -19.69
N LEU A 568 15.29 9.12 -19.83
CA LEU A 568 15.72 8.58 -21.10
C LEU A 568 15.55 7.06 -21.09
N ASN A 569 14.75 6.55 -22.02
CA ASN A 569 14.58 5.13 -22.25
C ASN A 569 15.21 4.76 -23.61
N ILE A 570 16.18 3.85 -23.58
CA ILE A 570 16.76 3.23 -24.76
C ILE A 570 16.03 1.90 -24.98
N GLY A 571 15.11 1.90 -25.94
CA GLY A 571 14.37 0.71 -26.33
C GLY A 571 15.17 -0.19 -27.28
N VAL A 572 14.47 -1.08 -27.97
CA VAL A 572 15.07 -1.97 -28.96
C VAL A 572 15.66 -1.17 -30.13
N VAL A 573 16.95 -1.39 -30.38
CA VAL A 573 17.74 -0.76 -31.45
C VAL A 573 18.48 -1.82 -32.25
N SER A 574 18.61 -1.58 -33.56
CA SER A 574 19.36 -2.46 -34.47
C SER A 574 20.88 -2.33 -34.34
N GLU A 575 21.35 -1.16 -33.90
CA GLU A 575 22.75 -0.90 -33.57
C GLU A 575 22.84 -0.32 -32.15
N PRO A 576 23.74 -0.83 -31.29
CA PRO A 576 23.91 -0.29 -29.94
C PRO A 576 24.26 1.21 -29.96
N VAL A 577 23.72 1.97 -29.01
CA VAL A 577 23.86 3.42 -28.93
C VAL A 577 25.02 3.85 -28.02
N ASP A 578 25.69 4.94 -28.41
CA ASP A 578 26.74 5.58 -27.62
C ASP A 578 26.15 6.69 -26.73
N LEU A 579 26.43 6.63 -25.43
CA LEU A 579 25.96 7.59 -24.42
C LEU A 579 26.85 8.82 -24.30
N SER A 580 28.01 8.85 -24.97
CA SER A 580 28.97 9.97 -24.92
C SER A 580 28.35 11.35 -25.13
N PRO A 581 27.35 11.57 -26.02
CA PRO A 581 26.70 12.88 -26.17
C PRO A 581 26.09 13.43 -24.87
N LEU A 582 25.57 12.56 -23.99
CA LEU A 582 24.93 12.93 -22.73
C LEU A 582 25.91 13.42 -21.67
N ILE A 583 27.17 13.04 -21.77
CA ILE A 583 28.18 13.28 -20.72
C ILE A 583 29.01 14.54 -21.04
N THR A 584 28.83 15.11 -22.23
CA THR A 584 29.51 16.36 -22.59
C THR A 584 29.07 17.49 -21.65
N GLY A 585 30.03 18.28 -21.14
CA GLY A 585 29.75 19.38 -20.19
C GLY A 585 28.85 20.50 -20.73
N SER A 586 28.48 20.44 -22.02
CA SER A 586 27.56 21.36 -22.68
C SER A 586 26.13 20.79 -22.81
N SER A 587 25.91 19.51 -22.51
CA SER A 587 24.60 18.87 -22.63
C SER A 587 23.67 19.31 -21.49
N PRO A 588 22.49 19.89 -21.79
CA PRO A 588 21.49 20.15 -20.76
C PRO A 588 20.99 18.87 -20.07
N ALA A 589 20.93 17.74 -20.80
CA ALA A 589 20.51 16.45 -20.27
C ALA A 589 21.42 15.97 -19.12
N ALA A 590 22.74 16.22 -19.20
CA ALA A 590 23.70 15.83 -18.16
C ALA A 590 23.31 16.34 -16.76
N ALA A 591 22.69 17.51 -16.69
CA ALA A 591 22.31 18.16 -15.44
C ALA A 591 20.87 17.85 -14.99
N SER A 592 20.00 17.42 -15.91
CA SER A 592 18.57 17.22 -15.64
C SER A 592 18.12 15.76 -15.60
N LEU A 593 18.90 14.84 -16.17
CA LEU A 593 18.55 13.42 -16.28
C LEU A 593 18.57 12.76 -14.89
N ARG A 594 17.44 12.15 -14.51
CA ARG A 594 17.22 11.46 -13.23
C ARG A 594 16.87 9.98 -13.39
N SER A 595 16.28 9.60 -14.52
CA SER A 595 15.93 8.21 -14.81
C SER A 595 16.58 7.76 -16.12
N PHE A 596 17.23 6.60 -16.10
CA PHE A 596 17.80 5.98 -17.28
C PHE A 596 17.41 4.51 -17.34
N GLU A 597 16.89 4.08 -18.49
CA GLU A 597 16.45 2.71 -18.74
C GLU A 597 17.05 2.25 -20.08
N ALA A 598 17.54 1.02 -20.14
CA ALA A 598 18.07 0.46 -21.38
C ALA A 598 17.67 -1.01 -21.59
N GLU A 599 17.27 -1.33 -22.82
CA GLU A 599 17.03 -2.71 -23.25
C GLU A 599 18.34 -3.52 -23.35
N PRO A 600 18.31 -4.84 -23.14
CA PRO A 600 19.51 -5.67 -23.23
C PRO A 600 20.24 -5.53 -24.56
N GLY A 601 21.55 -5.29 -24.50
CA GLY A 601 22.41 -5.17 -25.68
C GLY A 601 22.23 -3.86 -26.47
N SER A 602 21.49 -2.90 -25.93
CA SER A 602 21.25 -1.60 -26.59
C SER A 602 22.40 -0.60 -26.44
N LEU A 603 23.39 -0.84 -25.59
CA LEU A 603 24.46 0.11 -25.28
C LEU A 603 25.82 -0.32 -25.83
N VAL A 604 26.59 0.63 -26.35
CA VAL A 604 27.99 0.40 -26.77
C VAL A 604 28.90 0.18 -25.56
N ASP A 605 28.77 1.04 -24.54
CA ASP A 605 29.58 1.00 -23.33
C ASP A 605 28.73 1.38 -22.10
N PRO A 606 28.30 0.39 -21.30
CA PRO A 606 27.55 0.64 -20.06
C PRO A 606 28.33 1.47 -19.02
N LEU A 607 29.67 1.49 -19.04
CA LEU A 607 30.47 2.22 -18.05
C LEU A 607 30.30 3.74 -18.15
N LEU A 608 29.82 4.25 -19.30
CA LEU A 608 29.48 5.65 -19.46
C LEU A 608 28.37 6.11 -18.49
N ILE A 609 27.51 5.19 -18.02
CA ILE A 609 26.45 5.49 -17.05
C ILE A 609 27.01 6.04 -15.73
N ALA A 610 28.20 5.60 -15.30
CA ALA A 610 28.83 6.07 -14.07
C ALA A 610 29.14 7.57 -14.07
N GLN A 611 29.19 8.20 -15.25
CA GLN A 611 29.41 9.64 -15.40
C GLN A 611 28.10 10.45 -15.32
N LEU A 612 26.94 9.79 -15.33
CA LEU A 612 25.63 10.41 -15.17
C LEU A 612 25.32 10.61 -13.67
N THR A 613 25.88 11.67 -13.10
CA THR A 613 25.85 11.94 -11.65
C THR A 613 24.50 12.39 -11.09
N GLY A 614 23.48 12.58 -11.93
CA GLY A 614 22.13 13.00 -11.52
C GLY A 614 21.12 11.86 -11.33
N LEU A 615 21.51 10.61 -11.62
CA LEU A 615 20.56 9.50 -11.67
C LEU A 615 20.01 9.12 -10.29
N GLU A 616 18.68 9.06 -10.21
CA GLU A 616 17.88 8.57 -9.08
C GLU A 616 17.39 7.14 -9.33
N PHE A 617 17.15 6.78 -10.59
CA PHE A 617 16.71 5.46 -11.01
C PHE A 617 17.52 4.96 -12.21
N LEU A 618 17.81 3.66 -12.20
CA LEU A 618 18.54 2.97 -13.26
C LEU A 618 17.93 1.60 -13.50
N GLU A 619 17.55 1.32 -14.74
CA GLU A 619 17.13 -0.01 -15.19
C GLU A 619 18.05 -0.51 -16.31
N LEU A 620 18.62 -1.70 -16.11
CA LEU A 620 19.56 -2.32 -17.05
C LEU A 620 19.35 -3.84 -17.10
N SER A 621 19.88 -4.45 -18.16
CA SER A 621 19.96 -5.91 -18.24
C SER A 621 20.92 -6.51 -17.19
N PRO A 622 20.78 -7.80 -16.83
CA PRO A 622 21.75 -8.45 -15.94
C PRO A 622 23.21 -8.35 -16.43
N ALA A 623 23.42 -8.40 -17.75
CA ALA A 623 24.76 -8.30 -18.34
C ALA A 623 25.36 -6.89 -18.17
N ASP A 624 24.58 -5.84 -18.37
CA ASP A 624 25.04 -4.46 -18.21
C ASP A 624 25.27 -4.12 -16.73
N TRP A 625 24.42 -4.63 -15.83
CA TRP A 625 24.66 -4.55 -14.38
C TRP A 625 25.98 -5.22 -13.98
N GLN A 626 26.27 -6.40 -14.55
CA GLN A 626 27.54 -7.10 -14.29
C GLN A 626 28.74 -6.23 -14.67
N VAL A 627 28.70 -5.56 -15.83
CA VAL A 627 29.75 -4.63 -16.26
C VAL A 627 29.96 -3.51 -15.23
N LEU A 628 28.88 -2.91 -14.73
CA LEU A 628 29.00 -1.87 -13.70
C LEU A 628 29.62 -2.40 -12.40
N PHE A 629 29.23 -3.59 -11.94
CA PHE A 629 29.78 -4.15 -10.72
C PHE A 629 31.25 -4.55 -10.85
N ASP A 630 31.66 -5.12 -11.98
CA ASP A 630 33.05 -5.55 -12.20
C ASP A 630 34.04 -4.37 -12.17
N HIS A 631 33.53 -3.16 -12.39
CA HIS A 631 34.29 -1.92 -12.42
C HIS A 631 34.01 -0.96 -11.24
N ASP A 632 33.22 -1.39 -10.24
CA ASP A 632 32.77 -0.54 -9.12
C ASP A 632 32.14 0.80 -9.59
N ALA A 633 31.35 0.71 -10.66
CA ALA A 633 30.84 1.83 -11.43
C ALA A 633 29.33 2.08 -11.23
N VAL A 634 28.74 1.48 -10.19
CA VAL A 634 27.32 1.69 -9.84
C VAL A 634 27.13 3.13 -9.34
N PRO A 635 26.25 3.95 -9.95
CA PRO A 635 26.08 5.33 -9.54
C PRO A 635 25.63 5.44 -8.07
N THR A 636 26.37 6.21 -7.28
CA THR A 636 26.10 6.37 -5.83
C THR A 636 24.90 7.26 -5.53
N THR A 637 24.29 7.88 -6.53
CA THR A 637 23.11 8.75 -6.40
C THR A 637 21.79 8.00 -6.52
N LEU A 638 21.82 6.73 -6.93
CA LEU A 638 20.61 5.92 -7.07
C LEU A 638 19.84 5.82 -5.77
N LEU A 639 18.53 6.02 -5.88
CA LEU A 639 17.52 5.80 -4.86
C LEU A 639 16.82 4.46 -5.06
N ALA A 640 16.71 4.02 -6.32
CA ALA A 640 16.23 2.71 -6.68
C ALA A 640 16.88 2.21 -7.97
N ALA A 641 16.76 0.92 -8.23
CA ALA A 641 17.25 0.27 -9.43
C ALA A 641 16.32 -0.88 -9.85
N SER A 642 16.33 -1.20 -11.13
CA SER A 642 15.58 -2.31 -11.70
C SER A 642 16.48 -3.16 -12.60
N VAL A 643 16.09 -4.41 -12.79
CA VAL A 643 16.78 -5.36 -13.65
C VAL A 643 15.83 -5.75 -14.78
N ASN A 644 16.12 -5.26 -15.98
CA ASN A 644 15.33 -5.57 -17.16
C ASN A 644 15.66 -6.99 -17.65
N GLY A 645 14.69 -7.89 -17.59
CA GLY A 645 14.80 -9.24 -18.09
C GLY A 645 13.61 -10.12 -17.72
N HIS A 646 13.65 -11.38 -18.18
CA HIS A 646 12.60 -12.37 -17.90
C HIS A 646 13.07 -13.52 -16.99
N ASP A 647 14.38 -13.68 -16.83
CA ASP A 647 14.95 -14.70 -15.92
C ASP A 647 14.90 -14.19 -14.48
N LEU A 648 13.91 -14.68 -13.73
CA LEU A 648 13.73 -14.33 -12.32
C LEU A 648 14.97 -14.61 -11.47
N LEU A 649 15.72 -15.69 -11.74
CA LEU A 649 16.87 -16.05 -10.92
C LEU A 649 18.04 -15.09 -11.17
N ALA A 650 18.26 -14.70 -12.43
CA ALA A 650 19.23 -13.66 -12.77
C ALA A 650 18.84 -12.29 -12.17
N ILE A 651 17.54 -11.96 -12.18
CA ILE A 651 17.01 -10.75 -11.54
C ILE A 651 17.27 -10.76 -10.04
N VAL A 652 17.01 -11.89 -9.36
CA VAL A 652 17.27 -12.06 -7.92
C VAL A 652 18.76 -11.90 -7.61
N GLU A 653 19.64 -12.50 -8.40
CA GLU A 653 21.09 -12.42 -8.21
C GLU A 653 21.60 -10.97 -8.29
N VAL A 654 21.23 -10.25 -9.35
CA VAL A 654 21.60 -8.84 -9.54
C VAL A 654 21.00 -7.97 -8.44
N SER A 655 19.72 -8.18 -8.12
CA SER A 655 19.01 -7.46 -7.05
C SER A 655 19.69 -7.66 -5.69
N ASN A 656 20.12 -8.88 -5.35
CA ASN A 656 20.83 -9.15 -4.10
C ASN A 656 22.20 -8.49 -4.04
N ARG A 657 22.90 -8.34 -5.17
CA ARG A 657 24.15 -7.56 -5.22
C ARG A 657 23.91 -6.08 -4.97
N LEU A 658 22.85 -5.51 -5.54
CA LEU A 658 22.43 -4.12 -5.26
C LEU A 658 22.07 -3.93 -3.79
N LEU A 659 21.23 -4.82 -3.24
CA LEU A 659 20.81 -4.78 -1.83
C LEU A 659 22.00 -4.92 -0.89
N ALA A 660 22.93 -5.83 -1.17
CA ALA A 660 24.17 -5.98 -0.39
C ALA A 660 25.03 -4.71 -0.44
N ALA A 661 25.23 -4.11 -1.62
CA ALA A 661 25.95 -2.86 -1.78
C ALA A 661 25.31 -1.70 -1.02
N TRP A 662 23.99 -1.73 -0.84
CA TRP A 662 23.22 -0.75 -0.09
C TRP A 662 23.00 -1.12 1.38
N SER A 663 23.56 -2.24 1.86
CA SER A 663 23.34 -2.76 3.22
C SER A 663 21.86 -2.94 3.56
N ARG A 664 21.09 -3.48 2.62
CA ARG A 664 19.65 -3.78 2.73
C ARG A 664 19.43 -5.27 2.91
N PRO A 665 18.29 -5.70 3.51
CA PRO A 665 17.94 -7.11 3.57
C PRO A 665 17.91 -7.73 2.18
N LEU A 666 18.38 -8.97 2.06
CA LEU A 666 18.46 -9.69 0.80
C LEU A 666 17.12 -10.40 0.49
N ILE A 667 16.88 -10.63 -0.79
CA ILE A 667 15.86 -11.55 -1.29
C ILE A 667 16.28 -12.97 -0.91
N THR A 668 15.37 -13.72 -0.30
CA THR A 668 15.58 -15.12 0.09
C THR A 668 14.88 -16.05 -0.89
N THR A 669 15.46 -17.23 -1.13
CA THR A 669 14.91 -18.20 -2.09
C THR A 669 14.74 -19.57 -1.44
N ALA A 670 13.64 -20.28 -1.62
CA ALA A 670 13.54 -21.69 -1.26
C ALA A 670 13.55 -22.54 -2.54
N VAL A 671 14.27 -23.64 -2.54
CA VAL A 671 14.27 -24.59 -3.67
C VAL A 671 13.64 -25.90 -3.23
N ILE A 672 12.60 -26.32 -3.94
CA ILE A 672 12.00 -27.64 -3.85
C ILE A 672 12.47 -28.42 -5.06
N GLU A 673 13.31 -29.43 -4.85
CA GLU A 673 13.66 -30.38 -5.91
C GLU A 673 12.50 -31.36 -6.12
N LEU A 674 12.16 -31.60 -7.38
CA LEU A 674 11.02 -32.40 -7.79
C LEU A 674 11.48 -33.68 -8.47
N GLU A 675 10.85 -34.79 -8.09
CA GLU A 675 10.92 -36.09 -8.74
C GLU A 675 9.49 -36.61 -8.87
N LEU A 676 8.75 -36.14 -9.89
CA LEU A 676 7.33 -36.47 -10.04
C LEU A 676 7.10 -37.88 -10.59
N GLY A 677 8.12 -38.53 -11.17
CA GLY A 677 8.06 -39.89 -11.70
C GLY A 677 7.29 -40.04 -13.03
N PRO A 678 7.63 -41.03 -13.87
CA PRO A 678 6.99 -41.22 -15.19
C PRO A 678 5.54 -41.73 -15.11
N GLU A 679 5.14 -42.39 -14.02
CA GLU A 679 3.75 -42.90 -13.85
C GLU A 679 2.75 -41.79 -13.51
N ASP A 680 3.16 -40.72 -12.81
CA ASP A 680 2.33 -39.55 -12.54
C ASP A 680 2.16 -38.64 -13.77
N ALA A 681 3.08 -38.74 -14.75
CA ALA A 681 2.96 -38.09 -16.06
C ALA A 681 2.04 -38.87 -17.04
N VAL A 682 1.67 -40.12 -16.73
CA VAL A 682 0.99 -41.07 -17.64
C VAL A 682 -0.45 -41.40 -17.25
N ALA A 683 -1.05 -40.71 -16.26
CA ALA A 683 -2.53 -40.66 -16.11
C ALA A 683 -3.25 -40.02 -17.33
N ALA A 684 -2.51 -39.76 -18.41
CA ALA A 684 -2.91 -39.29 -19.72
C ALA A 684 -3.56 -40.34 -20.66
N THR A 685 -3.90 -41.59 -20.26
CA THR A 685 -4.51 -42.56 -21.21
C THR A 685 -5.66 -43.47 -20.75
N ALA A 686 -6.14 -43.43 -19.50
CA ALA A 686 -7.26 -44.30 -19.08
C ALA A 686 -8.56 -43.52 -18.86
N GLY A 687 -9.50 -43.67 -19.80
CA GLY A 687 -10.80 -43.02 -19.78
C GLY A 687 -11.83 -43.61 -18.81
N ASN A 688 -12.87 -42.78 -18.57
CA ASN A 688 -14.21 -43.12 -18.09
C ASN A 688 -14.35 -43.94 -16.79
N ALA A 689 -14.56 -43.23 -15.67
CA ALA A 689 -15.54 -43.65 -14.68
C ALA A 689 -16.26 -42.41 -14.13
N ALA A 690 -17.58 -42.37 -14.36
CA ALA A 690 -18.46 -41.28 -13.98
C ALA A 690 -18.54 -41.13 -12.45
N VAL A 691 -18.32 -39.91 -11.95
CA VAL A 691 -18.73 -39.48 -10.61
C VAL A 691 -20.15 -38.93 -10.72
N PRO A 692 -21.10 -39.31 -9.83
CA PRO A 692 -22.48 -38.82 -9.91
C PRO A 692 -22.53 -37.32 -9.56
N PRO A 693 -23.45 -36.54 -10.18
CA PRO A 693 -23.51 -35.11 -9.95
C PRO A 693 -23.96 -34.80 -8.52
N ALA A 694 -23.29 -33.84 -7.88
CA ALA A 694 -23.75 -33.23 -6.65
C ALA A 694 -25.08 -32.47 -6.89
N PRO A 695 -25.99 -32.40 -5.90
CA PRO A 695 -27.27 -31.74 -6.07
C PRO A 695 -27.08 -30.23 -6.30
N ALA A 696 -27.79 -29.71 -7.30
CA ALA A 696 -27.77 -28.32 -7.69
C ALA A 696 -28.19 -27.42 -6.52
N VAL A 697 -27.27 -26.58 -6.05
CA VAL A 697 -27.59 -25.40 -5.23
C VAL A 697 -27.76 -24.24 -6.21
N GLU A 698 -28.97 -23.70 -6.22
CA GLU A 698 -29.38 -22.56 -7.05
C GLU A 698 -28.64 -21.30 -6.58
N ALA A 699 -27.52 -20.97 -7.22
CA ALA A 699 -26.79 -19.75 -6.98
C ALA A 699 -27.54 -18.55 -7.59
N ALA A 700 -27.88 -17.57 -6.75
CA ALA A 700 -28.47 -16.31 -7.17
C ALA A 700 -27.56 -15.59 -8.19
N ARG A 701 -28.15 -15.16 -9.30
CA ARG A 701 -27.47 -14.42 -10.37
C ARG A 701 -26.93 -13.07 -9.84
N PRO A 702 -25.65 -12.73 -10.05
CA PRO A 702 -25.18 -11.37 -9.85
C PRO A 702 -25.78 -10.43 -10.91
N PRO A 703 -26.04 -9.15 -10.59
CA PRO A 703 -26.53 -8.18 -11.56
C PRO A 703 -25.47 -7.91 -12.63
N LYS A 704 -25.92 -7.88 -13.89
CA LYS A 704 -25.10 -7.66 -15.08
C LYS A 704 -24.45 -6.27 -15.03
N ARG A 705 -23.12 -6.20 -14.88
CA ARG A 705 -22.34 -5.01 -15.21
C ARG A 705 -22.37 -4.82 -16.74
N ARG A 706 -22.95 -3.71 -17.21
CA ARG A 706 -22.92 -3.29 -18.62
C ARG A 706 -21.60 -2.57 -18.87
N TRP A 707 -20.76 -3.17 -19.70
CA TRP A 707 -19.55 -2.54 -20.23
C TRP A 707 -19.97 -1.57 -21.35
N PHE A 708 -19.67 -0.29 -21.19
CA PHE A 708 -19.83 0.70 -22.26
C PHE A 708 -18.65 0.61 -23.22
N ARG A 709 -18.96 0.53 -24.52
CA ARG A 709 -17.99 0.57 -25.61
C ARG A 709 -17.49 2.01 -25.78
N ARG A 710 -16.17 2.19 -25.78
CA ARG A 710 -15.49 3.40 -26.28
C ARG A 710 -15.99 3.72 -27.70
N ARG A 711 -16.33 4.99 -27.97
CA ARG A 711 -16.33 5.58 -29.31
C ARG A 711 -15.12 6.47 -29.44
#